data_AF-D8Q175-F1
#
_entry.id   AF-D8Q175-F1
#
_cell.length_a   1.000
_cell.length_b   1.000
_cell.length_c   1.000
_cell.angle_alpha   90.00
_cell.angle_beta   90.00
_cell.angle_gamma   90.00
#
_symmetry.space_group_name_H-M   'P 1'
#
loop_
_entity.id
_entity.type
_entity.pdbx_description
1 polymer ?
#
loop_
_entity_poly.entity_id
_entity_poly.type
_entity_poly.pdbx_seq_one_letter_code
_entity_poly.pdbx_strand_id
1 'polypeptide(L)'
;MSIEEPLYSSPGGDDRPVIATAAEHELREALKKVGSENLDELGIATVKYQLEKWAAAQKQADAVSYNLGTKFGVDFDKLKLEGRLGRNPEKDAEIIVGAVRGPGHKNLKEVWSWKKLPYAVRCAGLARKDEDEDDEGESRGKKKARVEGGDDLVIDLDECSNGEHRILQNEIYLRNLTRKAKVDSPGKDWTYGLVNGDDLSTVLPTNEPVKVRSDTVGLEIPRQPVNALPGFSFLDLKRRDTAFVQPNSAAVRERWETMTGGLFKGLDWTNVCVAGGLILGALLTPDIPKTRAKKVQPHTPEEWASSDIDVYIYGLGPEAANAKIAHIADVVKRNLPEDAPFLLVRNSQTVTLYSNYPTRRVQIVLKLVESPREVLLNFDLDICAVAFDGTDVWMLPRVFKYANKGFGFRILPSYLAALSTYANKEATAVHARGERLLPPPYNLQDMADAARQWTRECLDNYIKVKYENRPFHWPKGKYKQVESSKPVFTHAMLESRGQRTSEPLTRSCLTGFSLLMRHVALWEEEVKGKVVIKEDLWAAETYGEGLAIVAYDDTPAYTWDENFKLEDFKQAIDEFNKKESKNFGMHLYQSRKGAVQAARITYADNADALLDAEHDIRIPLFLGAKFKEYAERVIGEAIKDNGFQLAHPVLHQVETELEPQFDAYGMQPVLWQLDRVLNWQMVDRRIDEVREALWAYHRGLERLGQADETLGQMMQTNLSRRAIRTSVPDEMGSFVRWVGRKPHETRPFINAHFVYQEEGVRDSDYEERADDDEDEW
;
A
#
# COMPACT_ATOMS: atom_id res chain seq x y z
N MET A 1 1.08 3.71 -38.38
CA MET A 1 1.07 5.05 -37.75
C MET A 1 0.90 4.82 -36.26
N SER A 2 1.76 5.37 -35.41
CA SER A 2 1.56 5.36 -33.96
C SER A 2 0.37 6.25 -33.64
N ILE A 3 -0.63 5.73 -32.93
CA ILE A 3 -1.75 6.53 -32.44
C ILE A 3 -1.20 7.50 -31.39
N GLU A 4 -1.52 8.78 -31.54
CA GLU A 4 -1.05 9.84 -30.65
C GLU A 4 -1.60 9.66 -29.23
N GLU A 5 -0.92 10.20 -28.23
CA GLU A 5 -1.36 10.10 -26.84
C GLU A 5 -2.58 10.97 -26.58
N PRO A 6 -3.67 10.42 -26.03
CA PRO A 6 -4.79 11.24 -25.61
C PRO A 6 -4.38 12.13 -24.43
N LEU A 7 -4.67 13.43 -24.54
CA LEU A 7 -4.39 14.44 -23.53
C LEU A 7 -5.68 15.09 -23.04
N TYR A 8 -5.69 15.49 -21.77
CA TYR A 8 -6.67 16.42 -21.23
C TYR A 8 -6.21 17.85 -21.52
N SER A 9 -7.08 18.65 -22.14
CA SER A 9 -6.88 20.10 -22.24
C SER A 9 -7.15 20.76 -20.89
N SER A 10 -6.30 21.68 -20.48
CA SER A 10 -6.53 22.48 -19.26
C SER A 10 -6.74 23.95 -19.62
N PRO A 11 -7.86 24.58 -19.23
CA PRO A 11 -8.00 26.03 -19.32
C PRO A 11 -6.86 26.71 -18.53
N GLY A 12 -6.08 27.56 -19.19
CA GLY A 12 -4.96 28.28 -18.59
C GLY A 12 -3.76 27.41 -18.17
N GLY A 13 -3.74 26.11 -18.53
CA GLY A 13 -2.68 25.18 -18.16
C GLY A 13 -2.21 24.32 -19.32
N ASP A 14 -1.06 23.66 -19.14
CA ASP A 14 -0.55 22.72 -20.14
C ASP A 14 -1.37 21.41 -20.16
N ASP A 15 -1.39 20.77 -21.33
CA ASP A 15 -2.01 19.46 -21.53
C ASP A 15 -1.36 18.38 -20.64
N ARG A 16 -2.16 17.40 -20.21
CA ARG A 16 -1.69 16.24 -19.41
C ARG A 16 -2.18 14.91 -19.98
N PRO A 17 -1.46 13.79 -19.77
CA PRO A 17 -1.87 12.48 -20.27
C PRO A 17 -3.23 12.03 -19.72
N VAL A 18 -4.05 11.39 -20.56
CA VAL A 18 -5.29 10.72 -20.14
C VAL A 18 -4.97 9.33 -19.56
N ILE A 19 -4.13 8.57 -20.25
CA ILE A 19 -3.71 7.23 -19.79
C ILE A 19 -2.62 7.38 -18.73
N ALA A 20 -2.72 6.61 -17.64
CA ALA A 20 -1.72 6.58 -16.57
C ALA A 20 -0.33 6.29 -17.15
N THR A 21 0.67 7.10 -16.79
CA THR A 21 2.01 6.91 -17.36
C THR A 21 2.74 5.73 -16.74
N ALA A 22 2.29 5.27 -15.57
CA ALA A 22 2.68 4.01 -14.97
C ALA A 22 2.05 2.76 -15.63
N ALA A 23 1.07 2.92 -16.52
CA ALA A 23 0.47 1.78 -17.22
C ALA A 23 1.51 1.04 -18.06
N GLU A 24 1.40 -0.29 -18.11
CA GLU A 24 2.25 -1.13 -18.96
C GLU A 24 2.04 -0.74 -20.43
N HIS A 25 3.11 -0.85 -21.23
CA HIS A 25 3.10 -0.42 -22.62
C HIS A 25 1.98 -1.10 -23.43
N GLU A 26 1.80 -2.41 -23.29
CA GLU A 26 0.79 -3.15 -24.04
C GLU A 26 -0.64 -2.75 -23.68
N LEU A 27 -0.97 -2.59 -22.39
CA LEU A 27 -2.27 -2.08 -21.96
C LEU A 27 -2.54 -0.68 -22.53
N ARG A 28 -1.52 0.17 -22.49
CA ARG A 28 -1.59 1.54 -22.98
C ARG A 28 -1.81 1.60 -24.49
N GLU A 29 -1.16 0.76 -25.28
CA GLU A 29 -1.45 0.64 -26.71
C GLU A 29 -2.86 0.10 -26.98
N ALA A 30 -3.32 -0.87 -26.18
CA ALA A 30 -4.68 -1.41 -26.28
C ALA A 30 -5.74 -0.32 -26.03
N LEU A 31 -5.59 0.46 -24.96
CA LEU A 31 -6.51 1.55 -24.61
C LEU A 31 -6.49 2.68 -25.65
N LYS A 32 -5.32 3.01 -26.22
CA LYS A 32 -5.19 3.97 -27.32
C LYS A 32 -5.91 3.51 -28.58
N LYS A 33 -5.81 2.24 -28.92
CA LYS A 33 -6.44 1.66 -30.10
C LYS A 33 -7.97 1.67 -30.02
N VAL A 34 -8.53 1.41 -28.83
CA VAL A 34 -9.98 1.45 -28.62
C VAL A 34 -10.52 2.88 -28.66
N GLY A 35 -9.78 3.85 -28.09
CA GLY A 35 -10.21 5.24 -28.00
C GLY A 35 -11.24 5.49 -26.88
N SER A 36 -11.51 6.76 -26.58
CA SER A 36 -12.43 7.18 -25.51
C SER A 36 -13.91 7.05 -25.87
N GLU A 37 -14.24 6.81 -27.14
CA GLU A 37 -15.62 6.79 -27.64
C GLU A 37 -16.35 5.45 -27.36
N ASN A 38 -15.61 4.35 -27.19
CA ASN A 38 -16.18 3.01 -27.03
C ASN A 38 -15.94 2.43 -25.62
N LEU A 39 -16.79 2.82 -24.67
CA LEU A 39 -16.66 2.41 -23.26
C LEU A 39 -16.73 0.90 -23.08
N ASP A 40 -17.63 0.22 -23.80
CA ASP A 40 -17.78 -1.22 -23.75
C ASP A 40 -16.47 -1.94 -24.06
N GLU A 41 -15.83 -1.58 -25.19
CA GLU A 41 -14.57 -2.20 -25.58
C GLU A 41 -13.41 -1.81 -24.66
N LEU A 42 -13.41 -0.62 -24.05
CA LEU A 42 -12.39 -0.24 -23.06
C LEU A 42 -12.42 -1.17 -21.85
N GLY A 43 -13.61 -1.46 -21.31
CA GLY A 43 -13.79 -2.38 -20.19
C GLY A 43 -13.36 -3.81 -20.57
N ILE A 44 -13.84 -4.32 -21.71
CA ILE A 44 -13.54 -5.68 -22.18
C ILE A 44 -12.04 -5.85 -22.46
N ALA A 45 -11.41 -4.89 -23.14
CA ALA A 45 -9.99 -4.95 -23.49
C ALA A 45 -9.12 -4.98 -22.22
N THR A 46 -9.44 -4.15 -21.23
CA THR A 46 -8.74 -4.12 -19.94
C THR A 46 -8.83 -5.46 -19.22
N VAL A 47 -10.04 -6.03 -19.08
CA VAL A 47 -10.23 -7.32 -18.39
C VAL A 47 -9.50 -8.45 -19.11
N LYS A 48 -9.61 -8.54 -20.44
CA LYS A 48 -8.92 -9.57 -21.25
C LYS A 48 -7.41 -9.50 -21.09
N TYR A 49 -6.84 -8.30 -21.24
CA TYR A 49 -5.40 -8.08 -21.09
C TYR A 49 -4.89 -8.60 -19.73
N GLN A 50 -5.63 -8.32 -18.68
CA GLN A 50 -5.22 -8.66 -17.31
C GLN A 50 -5.34 -10.15 -17.04
N LEU A 51 -6.37 -10.80 -17.58
CA LEU A 51 -6.49 -12.26 -17.55
C LEU A 51 -5.36 -12.95 -18.34
N GLU A 52 -4.96 -12.41 -19.49
CA GLU A 52 -3.83 -12.91 -20.27
C GLU A 52 -2.51 -12.80 -19.49
N LYS A 53 -2.27 -11.66 -18.84
CA LYS A 53 -1.10 -11.46 -17.96
C LYS A 53 -1.08 -12.39 -16.77
N TRP A 54 -2.23 -12.56 -16.12
CA TRP A 54 -2.36 -13.52 -15.02
C TRP A 54 -2.07 -14.95 -15.49
N ALA A 55 -2.62 -15.37 -16.64
CA ALA A 55 -2.35 -16.69 -17.20
C ALA A 55 -0.86 -16.89 -17.53
N ALA A 56 -0.17 -15.85 -18.02
CA ALA A 56 1.27 -15.88 -18.23
C ALA A 56 2.05 -16.01 -16.90
N ALA A 57 1.66 -15.26 -15.87
CA ALA A 57 2.26 -15.34 -14.54
C ALA A 57 2.03 -16.71 -13.88
N GLN A 58 0.86 -17.33 -14.10
CA GLN A 58 0.56 -18.67 -13.59
C GLN A 58 1.46 -19.72 -14.26
N LYS A 59 1.65 -19.66 -15.58
CA LYS A 59 2.58 -20.55 -16.30
C LYS A 59 4.01 -20.45 -15.76
N GLN A 60 4.46 -19.25 -15.40
CA GLN A 60 5.77 -19.05 -14.77
C GLN A 60 5.82 -19.66 -13.37
N ALA A 61 4.76 -19.51 -12.57
CA ALA A 61 4.68 -20.10 -11.23
C ALA A 61 4.65 -21.63 -11.27
N ASP A 62 3.95 -22.24 -12.22
CA ASP A 62 3.82 -23.70 -12.37
C ASP A 62 5.19 -24.37 -12.63
N ALA A 63 6.10 -23.66 -13.31
CA ALA A 63 7.47 -24.09 -13.58
C ALA A 63 8.37 -24.11 -12.32
N VAL A 64 7.99 -23.42 -11.23
CA VAL A 64 8.79 -23.39 -9.99
C VAL A 64 8.57 -24.66 -9.19
N SER A 65 9.66 -25.28 -8.71
CA SER A 65 9.60 -26.48 -7.88
C SER A 65 9.80 -26.16 -6.39
N TYR A 66 9.06 -26.90 -5.55
CA TYR A 66 9.30 -26.99 -4.11
C TYR A 66 10.58 -27.77 -3.78
N ASN A 67 11.00 -28.69 -4.67
CA ASN A 67 12.23 -29.44 -4.49
C ASN A 67 13.42 -28.47 -4.57
N LEU A 68 14.30 -28.58 -3.59
CA LEU A 68 15.54 -27.83 -3.52
C LEU A 68 16.55 -28.37 -4.55
N GLY A 69 16.48 -29.68 -4.80
CA GLY A 69 17.27 -30.39 -5.81
C GLY A 69 18.75 -30.53 -5.43
N THR A 70 19.51 -31.03 -6.39
CA THR A 70 20.97 -31.13 -6.27
C THR A 70 21.63 -29.83 -6.69
N LYS A 71 22.35 -29.18 -5.79
CA LYS A 71 23.14 -27.97 -6.05
C LYS A 71 24.42 -27.99 -5.22
N PHE A 72 25.49 -27.34 -5.71
CA PHE A 72 26.79 -27.31 -5.00
C PHE A 72 27.36 -28.71 -4.68
N GLY A 73 27.04 -29.71 -5.50
CA GLY A 73 27.43 -31.11 -5.25
C GLY A 73 26.64 -31.82 -4.15
N VAL A 74 25.61 -31.17 -3.56
CA VAL A 74 24.78 -31.69 -2.48
C VAL A 74 23.34 -31.82 -2.94
N ASP A 75 22.70 -32.95 -2.63
CA ASP A 75 21.27 -33.12 -2.79
C ASP A 75 20.54 -32.60 -1.55
N PHE A 76 20.04 -31.36 -1.62
CA PHE A 76 19.41 -30.68 -0.48
C PHE A 76 18.12 -31.37 -0.03
N ASP A 77 17.44 -32.08 -0.93
CA ASP A 77 16.23 -32.84 -0.60
C ASP A 77 16.54 -34.13 0.19
N LYS A 78 17.81 -34.59 0.20
CA LYS A 78 18.26 -35.78 0.93
C LYS A 78 19.01 -35.48 2.23
N LEU A 79 19.16 -34.20 2.58
CA LEU A 79 19.81 -33.82 3.83
C LEU A 79 18.96 -34.28 5.02
N LYS A 80 19.61 -34.90 6.01
CA LYS A 80 18.96 -35.34 7.26
C LYS A 80 18.85 -34.17 8.21
N LEU A 81 17.84 -33.33 8.02
CA LEU A 81 17.55 -32.16 8.84
C LEU A 81 16.64 -32.53 10.04
N GLU A 82 16.71 -31.76 11.13
CA GLU A 82 15.78 -31.89 12.26
C GLU A 82 14.45 -31.20 11.93
N GLY A 83 13.63 -31.91 11.16
CA GLY A 83 12.43 -31.34 10.53
C GLY A 83 12.75 -30.86 9.13
N ARG A 84 12.28 -29.67 8.77
CA ARG A 84 12.49 -29.07 7.45
C ARG A 84 13.54 -27.97 7.53
N LEU A 85 14.13 -27.65 6.38
CA LEU A 85 15.09 -26.55 6.24
C LEU A 85 14.50 -25.22 6.72
N GLY A 86 15.19 -24.58 7.66
CA GLY A 86 14.79 -23.33 8.30
C GLY A 86 14.07 -23.50 9.63
N ARG A 87 13.75 -24.73 10.07
CA ARG A 87 13.15 -24.97 11.38
C ARG A 87 14.15 -24.79 12.52
N ASN A 88 15.42 -25.13 12.27
CA ASN A 88 16.50 -24.99 13.24
C ASN A 88 17.70 -24.34 12.54
N PRO A 89 17.70 -23.01 12.32
CA PRO A 89 18.64 -22.35 11.43
C PRO A 89 20.12 -22.67 11.68
N GLU A 90 20.53 -22.73 12.94
CA GLU A 90 21.92 -23.00 13.34
C GLU A 90 22.35 -24.44 13.03
N LYS A 91 21.51 -25.43 13.37
CA LYS A 91 21.75 -26.84 13.07
C LYS A 91 21.71 -27.11 11.56
N ASP A 92 20.75 -26.51 10.87
CA ASP A 92 20.63 -26.64 9.42
C ASP A 92 21.86 -26.06 8.71
N ALA A 93 22.37 -24.93 9.17
CA ALA A 93 23.62 -24.35 8.66
C ALA A 93 24.82 -25.27 8.90
N GLU A 94 24.93 -25.91 10.07
CA GLU A 94 25.98 -26.88 10.37
C GLU A 94 25.94 -28.10 9.44
N ILE A 95 24.74 -28.67 9.22
CA ILE A 95 24.54 -29.81 8.32
C ILE A 95 24.92 -29.43 6.88
N ILE A 96 24.53 -28.23 6.42
CA ILE A 96 24.86 -27.73 5.08
C ILE A 96 26.38 -27.57 4.94
N VAL A 97 27.06 -26.95 5.91
CA VAL A 97 28.52 -26.79 5.89
C VAL A 97 29.21 -28.15 5.82
N GLY A 98 28.79 -29.11 6.64
CA GLY A 98 29.34 -30.47 6.64
C GLY A 98 29.12 -31.21 5.32
N ALA A 99 27.94 -31.06 4.71
CA ALA A 99 27.63 -31.70 3.43
C ALA A 99 28.40 -31.09 2.26
N VAL A 100 28.54 -29.76 2.21
CA VAL A 100 29.21 -29.04 1.12
C VAL A 100 30.74 -29.19 1.20
N ARG A 101 31.33 -29.18 2.40
CA ARG A 101 32.78 -29.44 2.61
C ARG A 101 33.18 -30.90 2.31
N GLY A 102 32.23 -31.79 1.97
CA GLY A 102 32.48 -33.13 1.44
C GLY A 102 33.19 -33.15 0.07
N PRO A 103 33.42 -34.33 -0.54
CA PRO A 103 34.35 -34.46 -1.67
C PRO A 103 33.78 -33.82 -2.95
N GLY A 104 34.02 -32.53 -3.18
CA GLY A 104 33.84 -31.91 -4.49
C GLY A 104 33.68 -30.38 -4.59
N HIS A 105 33.26 -29.66 -3.54
CA HIS A 105 33.02 -28.20 -3.63
C HIS A 105 33.72 -27.44 -2.50
N LYS A 106 34.63 -26.50 -2.83
CA LYS A 106 35.37 -25.71 -1.84
C LYS A 106 34.76 -24.32 -1.56
N ASN A 107 33.84 -23.83 -2.40
CA ASN A 107 33.33 -22.46 -2.28
C ASN A 107 32.01 -22.37 -1.49
N LEU A 108 32.09 -22.31 -0.16
CA LEU A 108 30.93 -22.09 0.72
C LEU A 108 30.24 -20.73 0.48
N LYS A 109 30.94 -19.74 -0.09
CA LYS A 109 30.37 -18.39 -0.31
C LYS A 109 29.16 -18.41 -1.25
N GLU A 110 29.18 -19.29 -2.26
CA GLU A 110 28.08 -19.42 -3.23
C GLU A 110 26.81 -20.03 -2.63
N VAL A 111 26.93 -20.87 -1.60
CA VAL A 111 25.77 -21.47 -0.91
C VAL A 111 24.94 -20.38 -0.25
N TRP A 112 25.60 -19.41 0.39
CA TRP A 112 24.97 -18.31 1.11
C TRP A 112 24.38 -17.23 0.20
N SER A 113 24.70 -17.24 -1.10
CA SER A 113 24.07 -16.38 -2.12
C SER A 113 22.87 -17.03 -2.82
N TRP A 114 22.55 -18.30 -2.51
CA TRP A 114 21.43 -19.01 -3.12
C TRP A 114 20.07 -18.42 -2.69
N LYS A 115 19.25 -18.05 -3.68
CA LYS A 115 17.94 -17.42 -3.44
C LYS A 115 16.91 -18.34 -2.80
N LYS A 116 17.05 -19.67 -2.88
CA LYS A 116 16.09 -20.61 -2.27
C LYS A 116 16.32 -20.86 -0.78
N LEU A 117 17.53 -20.65 -0.28
CA LEU A 117 17.88 -20.91 1.13
C LEU A 117 17.04 -20.02 2.09
N PRO A 118 16.55 -20.48 3.25
CA PRO A 118 15.90 -19.59 4.22
C PRO A 118 16.86 -18.51 4.76
N TYR A 119 16.33 -17.32 5.08
CA TYR A 119 17.16 -16.19 5.51
C TYR A 119 17.85 -16.43 6.86
N ALA A 120 17.16 -17.02 7.84
CA ALA A 120 17.74 -17.34 9.14
C ALA A 120 18.91 -18.34 9.01
N VAL A 121 18.75 -19.40 8.19
CA VAL A 121 19.82 -20.39 7.93
C VAL A 121 21.04 -19.71 7.31
N ARG A 122 20.82 -18.78 6.37
CA ARG A 122 21.91 -17.99 5.78
C ARG A 122 22.64 -17.16 6.84
N CYS A 123 21.91 -16.45 7.70
CA CYS A 123 22.52 -15.63 8.75
C CYS A 123 23.32 -16.50 9.73
N ALA A 124 22.76 -17.64 10.17
CA ALA A 124 23.48 -18.61 10.99
C ALA A 124 24.77 -19.11 10.30
N GLY A 125 24.70 -19.46 9.02
CA GLY A 125 25.84 -19.92 8.24
C GLY A 125 26.95 -18.88 8.08
N LEU A 126 26.59 -17.61 7.91
CA LEU A 126 27.54 -16.50 7.82
C LEU A 126 28.18 -16.15 9.17
N ALA A 127 27.42 -16.22 10.26
CA ALA A 127 27.94 -15.96 11.61
C ALA A 127 29.01 -16.98 12.05
N ARG A 128 29.05 -18.16 11.44
CA ARG A 128 30.07 -19.19 11.69
C ARG A 128 31.43 -18.92 11.03
N LYS A 129 31.57 -17.86 10.22
CA LYS A 129 32.86 -17.48 9.64
C LYS A 129 33.70 -16.74 10.69
N ASP A 130 34.41 -17.49 11.53
CA ASP A 130 35.53 -16.95 12.31
C ASP A 130 36.57 -17.99 12.82
N GLU A 131 36.52 -19.28 12.40
CA GLU A 131 37.48 -20.28 12.92
C GLU A 131 38.46 -20.90 11.90
N ASP A 132 38.24 -20.79 10.58
CA ASP A 132 39.04 -21.55 9.58
C ASP A 132 39.54 -20.76 8.34
N GLU A 133 39.36 -19.44 8.25
CA GLU A 133 39.84 -18.64 7.09
C GLU A 133 41.11 -17.84 7.43
N ASP A 134 42.13 -18.51 7.96
CA ASP A 134 43.53 -18.11 7.75
C ASP A 134 44.00 -18.76 6.43
N ASP A 135 43.88 -18.05 5.30
CA ASP A 135 44.87 -18.17 4.23
C ASP A 135 44.80 -17.03 3.21
N GLU A 136 45.91 -16.31 3.19
CA GLU A 136 46.54 -15.55 2.10
C GLU A 136 45.80 -14.37 1.44
N GLY A 137 46.34 -13.19 1.70
CA GLY A 137 46.11 -12.01 0.88
C GLY A 137 46.59 -12.21 -0.55
N GLU A 138 45.67 -12.09 -1.50
CA GLU A 138 45.98 -11.54 -2.81
C GLU A 138 45.01 -10.40 -3.12
N SER A 139 45.55 -9.18 -3.16
CA SER A 139 44.94 -8.09 -3.92
C SER A 139 44.80 -8.54 -5.37
N ARG A 140 43.58 -8.70 -5.91
CA ARG A 140 43.41 -8.86 -7.36
C ARG A 140 42.03 -8.45 -7.86
N GLY A 141 42.02 -7.30 -8.53
CA GLY A 141 41.49 -7.11 -9.89
C GLY A 141 40.02 -7.39 -10.12
N LYS A 142 39.27 -6.33 -10.44
CA LYS A 142 37.98 -6.36 -11.15
C LYS A 142 38.04 -7.28 -12.37
N LYS A 143 37.71 -8.56 -12.20
CA LYS A 143 37.33 -9.47 -13.29
C LYS A 143 35.85 -9.75 -13.14
N LYS A 144 35.07 -9.36 -14.14
CA LYS A 144 33.71 -9.89 -14.37
C LYS A 144 33.83 -11.40 -14.50
N ALA A 145 33.62 -12.13 -13.41
CA ALA A 145 33.50 -13.57 -13.44
C ALA A 145 32.15 -13.90 -14.11
N ARG A 146 32.24 -14.57 -15.24
CA ARG A 146 31.11 -15.15 -15.97
C ARG A 146 30.55 -16.25 -15.06
N VAL A 147 29.33 -16.09 -14.55
CA VAL A 147 28.66 -17.12 -13.76
C VAL A 147 28.19 -18.22 -14.72
N GLU A 148 28.93 -19.32 -14.78
CA GLU A 148 28.37 -20.62 -15.18
C GLU A 148 27.55 -21.14 -13.99
N GLY A 149 26.22 -20.99 -14.02
CA GLY A 149 25.39 -21.42 -12.89
C GLY A 149 23.95 -20.89 -12.77
N GLY A 150 23.27 -20.54 -13.87
CA GLY A 150 21.82 -20.28 -13.92
C GLY A 150 21.28 -19.06 -13.16
N ASP A 151 20.01 -18.69 -13.42
CA ASP A 151 19.29 -17.51 -12.88
C ASP A 151 19.02 -17.54 -11.35
N ASP A 152 19.72 -18.39 -10.59
CA ASP A 152 19.43 -18.71 -9.19
C ASP A 152 20.45 -18.19 -8.17
N LEU A 153 21.57 -17.63 -8.64
CA LEU A 153 22.64 -17.04 -7.82
C LEU A 153 22.68 -15.52 -8.01
N VAL A 154 22.92 -14.78 -6.93
CA VAL A 154 23.03 -13.32 -6.96
C VAL A 154 24.51 -12.92 -7.08
N ILE A 155 24.81 -12.02 -8.02
CA ILE A 155 26.17 -11.53 -8.31
C ILE A 155 26.71 -10.68 -7.15
N ASP A 156 27.99 -10.86 -6.82
CA ASP A 156 28.74 -10.06 -5.84
C ASP A 156 28.96 -8.61 -6.32
N LEU A 157 28.13 -7.69 -5.82
CA LEU A 157 28.34 -6.24 -5.87
C LEU A 157 28.02 -5.64 -4.50
N ASP A 158 29.06 -5.50 -3.67
CA ASP A 158 29.07 -4.95 -2.29
C ASP A 158 28.12 -5.61 -1.27
N GLU A 159 28.63 -6.03 -0.12
CA GLU A 159 27.88 -6.80 0.90
C GLU A 159 26.57 -6.14 1.36
N CYS A 160 26.52 -4.81 1.42
CA CYS A 160 25.33 -4.04 1.82
C CYS A 160 24.22 -4.04 0.76
N SER A 161 24.55 -4.09 -0.54
CA SER A 161 23.60 -4.22 -1.65
C SER A 161 23.29 -5.67 -2.00
N ASN A 162 24.25 -6.59 -1.78
CA ASN A 162 24.09 -8.03 -2.02
C ASN A 162 23.00 -8.64 -1.13
N GLY A 163 22.99 -8.29 0.16
CA GLY A 163 21.97 -8.76 1.10
C GLY A 163 20.56 -8.35 0.65
N GLU A 164 20.39 -7.11 0.18
CA GLU A 164 19.10 -6.58 -0.25
C GLU A 164 18.60 -7.23 -1.55
N HIS A 165 19.47 -7.33 -2.56
CA HIS A 165 19.09 -7.93 -3.84
C HIS A 165 18.70 -9.40 -3.65
N ARG A 166 19.43 -10.12 -2.80
CA ARG A 166 19.11 -11.51 -2.46
C ARG A 166 17.78 -11.65 -1.74
N ILE A 167 17.44 -10.76 -0.80
CA ILE A 167 16.12 -10.74 -0.15
C ILE A 167 15.01 -10.60 -1.19
N LEU A 168 15.15 -9.66 -2.14
CA LEU A 168 14.16 -9.47 -3.21
C LEU A 168 14.01 -10.70 -4.12
N GLN A 169 15.12 -11.33 -4.51
CA GLN A 169 15.10 -12.56 -5.33
C GLN A 169 14.49 -13.76 -4.57
N ASN A 170 14.77 -13.87 -3.27
CA ASN A 170 14.15 -14.87 -2.41
C ASN A 170 12.63 -14.65 -2.33
N GLU A 171 12.16 -13.42 -2.18
CA GLU A 171 10.73 -13.14 -2.17
C GLU A 171 10.05 -13.44 -3.50
N ILE A 172 10.67 -13.15 -4.66
CA ILE A 172 10.15 -13.57 -5.97
C ILE A 172 9.95 -15.08 -6.00
N TYR A 173 10.90 -15.85 -5.47
CA TYR A 173 10.77 -17.29 -5.32
C TYR A 173 9.60 -17.67 -4.40
N LEU A 174 9.46 -17.04 -3.23
CA LEU A 174 8.35 -17.29 -2.29
C LEU A 174 6.97 -16.93 -2.90
N ARG A 175 6.88 -15.87 -3.70
CA ARG A 175 5.66 -15.50 -4.45
C ARG A 175 5.28 -16.59 -5.45
N ASN A 176 6.23 -17.09 -6.21
CA ASN A 176 5.97 -18.16 -7.18
C ASN A 176 5.59 -19.47 -6.50
N LEU A 177 6.22 -19.83 -5.38
CA LEU A 177 5.82 -20.97 -4.57
C LEU A 177 4.37 -20.84 -4.09
N THR A 178 4.01 -19.65 -3.59
CA THR A 178 2.66 -19.36 -3.10
C THR A 178 1.61 -19.47 -4.21
N ARG A 179 1.88 -18.90 -5.39
CA ARG A 179 0.99 -19.01 -6.57
C ARG A 179 0.78 -20.44 -7.07
N LYS A 180 1.75 -21.33 -6.85
CA LYS A 180 1.65 -22.75 -7.22
C LYS A 180 0.86 -23.58 -6.21
N ALA A 181 0.75 -23.13 -4.95
CA ALA A 181 0.06 -23.89 -3.93
C ALA A 181 -1.45 -23.90 -4.19
N LYS A 182 -2.01 -25.01 -4.69
CA LYS A 182 -3.42 -25.37 -4.52
C LYS A 182 -3.53 -26.39 -3.41
N VAL A 183 -4.31 -26.16 -2.35
CA VAL A 183 -4.53 -26.97 -1.12
C VAL A 183 -3.88 -28.38 -1.01
N ASP A 184 -3.94 -29.29 -1.99
CA ASP A 184 -3.43 -30.67 -1.82
C ASP A 184 -1.99 -30.94 -2.26
N SER A 185 -0.99 -30.78 -1.38
CA SER A 185 0.32 -31.47 -1.55
C SER A 185 1.09 -31.60 -0.22
N PRO A 186 1.63 -32.79 0.13
CA PRO A 186 2.50 -32.97 1.29
C PRO A 186 3.82 -32.19 1.10
N GLY A 187 4.20 -31.36 2.08
CA GLY A 187 5.41 -30.49 2.03
C GLY A 187 5.15 -28.98 2.03
N LYS A 188 3.88 -28.56 2.00
CA LYS A 188 3.41 -27.16 2.02
C LYS A 188 3.32 -26.59 3.43
N ASP A 189 4.44 -26.46 4.12
CA ASP A 189 4.45 -25.62 5.31
C ASP A 189 4.66 -24.16 4.88
N TRP A 190 3.60 -23.36 5.00
CA TRP A 190 3.55 -21.97 4.58
C TRP A 190 4.63 -21.12 5.26
N THR A 191 5.14 -21.56 6.41
CA THR A 191 6.21 -20.88 7.15
C THR A 191 7.57 -20.97 6.43
N TYR A 192 7.69 -21.71 5.31
CA TYR A 192 8.96 -21.87 4.61
C TYR A 192 9.46 -20.53 4.08
N GLY A 193 10.71 -20.19 4.40
CA GLY A 193 11.36 -18.95 3.99
C GLY A 193 10.95 -17.73 4.81
N LEU A 194 9.99 -17.86 5.73
CA LEU A 194 9.70 -16.86 6.75
C LEU A 194 10.74 -16.95 7.87
N VAL A 195 10.88 -15.85 8.62
CA VAL A 195 11.68 -15.78 9.84
C VAL A 195 10.72 -15.91 11.03
N ASN A 196 11.01 -16.82 11.95
CA ASN A 196 10.27 -16.95 13.20
C ASN A 196 10.80 -15.95 14.24
N GLY A 197 9.94 -15.47 15.14
CA GLY A 197 10.32 -14.62 16.26
C GLY A 197 11.42 -15.21 17.15
N ASP A 198 11.50 -16.53 17.25
CA ASP A 198 12.52 -17.23 18.04
C ASP A 198 13.91 -17.21 17.36
N ASP A 199 13.97 -16.94 16.05
CA ASP A 199 15.21 -16.84 15.28
C ASP A 199 15.79 -15.40 15.26
N LEU A 200 15.17 -14.45 15.98
CA LEU A 200 15.54 -13.03 15.93
C LEU A 200 16.99 -12.77 16.32
N SER A 201 17.52 -13.46 17.32
CA SER A 201 18.93 -13.34 17.72
C SER A 201 19.91 -13.83 16.65
N THR A 202 19.47 -14.73 15.76
CA THR A 202 20.28 -15.26 14.67
C THR A 202 20.27 -14.33 13.45
N VAL A 203 19.16 -13.64 13.19
CA VAL A 203 19.02 -12.76 12.00
C VAL A 203 19.44 -11.31 12.24
N LEU A 204 19.34 -10.82 13.49
CA LEU A 204 19.61 -9.43 13.81
C LEU A 204 21.10 -9.22 14.13
N PRO A 205 21.70 -8.12 13.65
CA PRO A 205 23.04 -7.72 14.05
C PRO A 205 22.97 -7.08 15.45
N THR A 206 22.83 -7.89 16.50
CA THR A 206 22.75 -7.41 17.89
C THR A 206 24.12 -7.38 18.55
N ASN A 207 24.42 -6.34 19.33
CA ASN A 207 25.67 -6.29 20.09
C ASN A 207 25.66 -7.29 21.25
N GLU A 208 24.61 -7.28 22.09
CA GLU A 208 24.28 -8.28 23.10
C GLU A 208 22.77 -8.19 23.47
N PRO A 209 22.12 -9.29 23.88
CA PRO A 209 20.75 -9.24 24.40
C PRO A 209 20.64 -8.41 25.70
N VAL A 210 19.60 -7.60 25.82
CA VAL A 210 19.30 -6.84 27.04
C VAL A 210 18.73 -7.79 28.08
N LYS A 211 19.37 -7.88 29.25
CA LYS A 211 18.99 -8.84 30.32
C LYS A 211 18.56 -8.16 31.61
N VAL A 212 17.60 -8.77 32.31
CA VAL A 212 17.16 -8.43 33.67
C VAL A 212 17.16 -9.68 34.51
N ARG A 213 17.95 -9.71 35.61
CA ARG A 213 18.00 -10.86 36.56
C ARG A 213 18.17 -12.24 35.88
N SER A 214 18.84 -12.28 34.73
CA SER A 214 19.10 -13.43 33.82
C SER A 214 18.15 -13.59 32.62
N ASP A 215 16.95 -13.02 32.65
CA ASP A 215 16.01 -13.10 31.53
C ASP A 215 16.34 -12.09 30.45
N THR A 216 16.35 -12.52 29.18
CA THR A 216 16.44 -11.59 28.06
C THR A 216 15.11 -10.86 27.91
N VAL A 217 15.12 -9.54 28.04
CA VAL A 217 13.92 -8.69 27.94
C VAL A 217 13.83 -7.96 26.60
N GLY A 218 14.89 -7.96 25.80
CA GLY A 218 14.89 -7.36 24.47
C GLY A 218 16.21 -7.52 23.73
N LEU A 219 16.18 -7.32 22.42
CA LEU A 219 17.35 -7.33 21.54
C LEU A 219 17.62 -5.91 21.04
N GLU A 220 18.86 -5.45 21.23
CA GLU A 220 19.29 -4.12 20.80
C GLU A 220 19.82 -4.18 19.36
N ILE A 221 19.23 -3.39 18.47
CA ILE A 221 19.63 -3.25 17.07
C ILE A 221 20.33 -1.88 16.91
N PRO A 222 21.67 -1.83 16.93
CA PRO A 222 22.39 -0.61 16.57
C PRO A 222 22.16 -0.31 15.09
N ARG A 223 21.92 0.96 14.75
CA ARG A 223 21.74 1.37 13.37
C ARG A 223 22.95 2.12 12.85
N GLN A 224 23.27 1.90 11.57
CA GLN A 224 24.43 2.55 10.95
C GLN A 224 24.22 4.08 10.87
N PRO A 225 25.27 4.90 11.03
CA PRO A 225 25.16 6.35 10.84
C PRO A 225 24.60 6.69 9.44
N VAL A 226 23.74 7.70 9.34
CA VAL A 226 23.04 8.06 8.09
C VAL A 226 24.03 8.39 6.96
N ASN A 227 25.13 9.08 7.29
CA ASN A 227 26.20 9.45 6.36
C ASN A 227 27.02 8.25 5.84
N ALA A 228 26.95 7.09 6.50
CA ALA A 228 27.60 5.87 6.05
C ALA A 228 26.72 5.03 5.11
N LEU A 229 25.43 5.37 4.98
CA LEU A 229 24.49 4.59 4.16
C LEU A 229 24.57 4.99 2.68
N PRO A 230 24.74 4.05 1.74
CA PRO A 230 24.77 4.36 0.31
C PRO A 230 23.36 4.67 -0.21
N GLY A 231 23.24 5.51 -1.23
CA GLY A 231 21.95 5.91 -1.82
C GLY A 231 21.49 7.30 -1.35
N PHE A 232 20.20 7.59 -1.47
CA PHE A 232 19.59 8.83 -0.98
C PHE A 232 18.58 8.52 0.13
N SER A 233 18.68 9.26 1.23
CA SER A 233 17.87 9.10 2.44
C SER A 233 17.16 10.42 2.77
N PHE A 234 15.97 10.33 3.34
CA PHE A 234 15.19 11.46 3.85
C PHE A 234 14.26 10.95 4.97
N LEU A 235 13.58 11.85 5.70
CA LEU A 235 12.83 11.54 6.93
C LEU A 235 13.69 11.02 8.10
N ASP A 236 14.98 11.31 8.09
CA ASP A 236 15.95 10.87 9.09
C ASP A 236 15.85 11.63 10.42
N LEU A 237 15.18 12.78 10.49
CA LEU A 237 15.10 13.57 11.73
C LEU A 237 14.35 12.88 12.88
N LYS A 238 13.44 11.93 12.60
CA LYS A 238 12.78 11.07 13.63
C LYS A 238 13.40 9.67 13.71
N ARG A 239 14.48 9.42 12.98
CA ARG A 239 15.16 8.13 12.99
C ARG A 239 15.94 7.98 14.30
N ARG A 240 15.52 7.00 15.11
CA ARG A 240 16.30 6.55 16.27
C ARG A 240 17.59 5.88 15.79
N ASP A 241 18.71 6.14 16.48
CA ASP A 241 20.00 5.49 16.19
C ASP A 241 20.08 4.04 16.68
N THR A 242 19.11 3.62 17.50
CA THR A 242 19.01 2.26 18.02
C THR A 242 17.54 1.89 18.12
N ALA A 243 17.22 0.65 17.80
CA ALA A 243 15.90 0.07 18.01
C ALA A 243 16.00 -1.10 18.99
N PHE A 244 14.90 -1.37 19.68
CA PHE A 244 14.76 -2.56 20.53
C PHE A 244 13.63 -3.41 19.99
N VAL A 245 13.81 -4.73 20.04
CA VAL A 245 12.76 -5.68 19.67
C VAL A 245 12.60 -6.74 20.74
N GLN A 246 11.44 -7.38 20.78
CA GLN A 246 11.18 -8.53 21.66
C GLN A 246 12.15 -9.68 21.33
N PRO A 247 12.53 -10.48 22.34
CA PRO A 247 13.54 -11.53 22.17
C PRO A 247 13.05 -12.79 21.46
N ASN A 248 11.74 -13.07 21.47
CA ASN A 248 11.15 -14.31 20.95
C ASN A 248 9.63 -14.16 20.78
N SER A 249 8.99 -15.16 20.17
CA SER A 249 7.54 -15.18 19.92
C SER A 249 6.71 -15.10 21.21
N ALA A 250 7.18 -15.72 22.30
CA ALA A 250 6.47 -15.70 23.57
C ALA A 250 6.36 -14.30 24.18
N ALA A 251 7.43 -13.50 24.12
CA ALA A 251 7.44 -12.13 24.60
C ALA A 251 6.54 -11.21 23.75
N VAL A 252 6.49 -11.43 22.43
CA VAL A 252 5.55 -10.69 21.56
C VAL A 252 4.11 -11.03 21.91
N ARG A 253 3.79 -12.30 22.15
CA ARG A 253 2.45 -12.73 22.56
C ARG A 253 2.00 -12.11 23.88
N GLU A 254 2.86 -12.06 24.89
CA GLU A 254 2.54 -11.38 26.16
C GLU A 254 2.26 -9.88 25.95
N ARG A 255 3.09 -9.22 25.13
CA ARG A 255 2.88 -7.82 24.78
C ARG A 255 1.58 -7.63 24.00
N TRP A 256 1.28 -8.50 23.04
CA TRP A 256 0.04 -8.50 22.27
C TRP A 256 -1.21 -8.59 23.17
N GLU A 257 -1.22 -9.53 24.12
CA GLU A 257 -2.33 -9.68 25.08
C GLU A 257 -2.55 -8.39 25.87
N THR A 258 -1.46 -7.73 26.27
CA THR A 258 -1.52 -6.43 26.97
C THR A 258 -2.06 -5.32 26.07
N MET A 259 -1.56 -5.21 24.84
CA MET A 259 -1.93 -4.14 23.90
C MET A 259 -3.36 -4.26 23.37
N THR A 260 -3.91 -5.47 23.37
CA THR A 260 -5.28 -5.75 22.94
C THR A 260 -6.27 -5.85 24.09
N GLY A 261 -5.82 -5.88 25.35
CA GLY A 261 -6.69 -6.07 26.50
C GLY A 261 -7.36 -7.44 26.55
N GLY A 262 -6.80 -8.46 25.87
CA GLY A 262 -7.33 -9.82 25.86
C GLY A 262 -8.56 -10.05 24.98
N LEU A 263 -8.83 -9.20 23.99
CA LEU A 263 -9.99 -9.32 23.09
C LEU A 263 -10.10 -10.70 22.38
N PHE A 264 -8.98 -11.37 22.15
CA PHE A 264 -8.92 -12.66 21.43
C PHE A 264 -8.83 -13.87 22.36
N LYS A 265 -9.06 -13.70 23.67
CA LYS A 265 -9.00 -14.81 24.63
C LYS A 265 -10.03 -15.89 24.28
N GLY A 266 -9.54 -17.11 24.06
CA GLY A 266 -10.37 -18.25 23.66
C GLY A 266 -10.66 -18.32 22.16
N LEU A 267 -10.02 -17.50 21.32
CA LEU A 267 -10.08 -17.62 19.87
C LEU A 267 -9.52 -18.97 19.41
N ASP A 268 -10.20 -19.57 18.43
CA ASP A 268 -9.62 -20.66 17.64
C ASP A 268 -8.82 -20.05 16.50
N TRP A 269 -7.50 -20.06 16.66
CA TRP A 269 -6.55 -19.49 15.71
C TRP A 269 -6.37 -20.33 14.44
N THR A 270 -6.99 -21.52 14.37
CA THR A 270 -7.00 -22.31 13.14
C THR A 270 -7.59 -21.48 11.99
N ASN A 271 -6.83 -21.35 10.90
CA ASN A 271 -7.14 -20.53 9.72
C ASN A 271 -7.25 -19.01 9.97
N VAL A 272 -6.69 -18.51 11.08
CA VAL A 272 -6.67 -17.08 11.42
C VAL A 272 -5.25 -16.63 11.72
N CYS A 273 -4.86 -15.46 11.22
CA CYS A 273 -3.67 -14.77 11.67
C CYS A 273 -3.93 -13.27 11.72
N VAL A 274 -3.20 -12.56 12.58
CA VAL A 274 -3.19 -11.09 12.61
C VAL A 274 -1.88 -10.60 12.03
N ALA A 275 -1.88 -9.50 11.29
CA ALA A 275 -0.68 -8.99 10.65
C ALA A 275 -0.67 -7.46 10.58
N GLY A 276 0.49 -6.85 10.34
CA GLY A 276 0.61 -5.41 10.13
C GLY A 276 1.03 -4.62 11.38
N GLY A 277 0.51 -3.40 11.50
CA GLY A 277 1.06 -2.35 12.37
C GLY A 277 1.05 -2.68 13.86
N LEU A 278 -0.02 -3.29 14.38
CA LEU A 278 -0.12 -3.59 15.81
C LEU A 278 0.82 -4.71 16.25
N ILE A 279 0.99 -5.76 15.44
CA ILE A 279 1.96 -6.83 15.73
C ILE A 279 3.39 -6.30 15.64
N LEU A 280 3.67 -5.41 14.67
CA LEU A 280 4.93 -4.69 14.66
C LEU A 280 5.12 -3.87 15.96
N GLY A 281 4.08 -3.18 16.44
CA GLY A 281 4.12 -2.48 17.72
C GLY A 281 4.42 -3.40 18.91
N ALA A 282 3.79 -4.58 18.95
CA ALA A 282 4.07 -5.58 19.97
C ALA A 282 5.53 -6.09 19.92
N LEU A 283 6.07 -6.26 18.70
CA LEU A 283 7.46 -6.63 18.46
C LEU A 283 8.46 -5.53 18.87
N LEU A 284 8.12 -4.25 18.66
CA LEU A 284 9.03 -3.11 18.86
C LEU A 284 8.99 -2.52 20.29
N THR A 285 8.15 -3.02 21.19
CA THR A 285 7.96 -2.44 22.54
C THR A 285 8.38 -3.38 23.69
N PRO A 286 9.63 -3.88 23.71
CA PRO A 286 10.14 -4.64 24.85
C PRO A 286 10.25 -3.79 26.11
N ASP A 287 10.15 -4.42 27.29
CA ASP A 287 10.27 -3.77 28.60
C ASP A 287 11.74 -3.47 28.95
N ILE A 288 12.29 -2.43 28.32
CA ILE A 288 13.69 -2.03 28.52
C ILE A 288 13.89 -1.33 29.88
N PRO A 289 14.86 -1.74 30.72
CA PRO A 289 15.13 -1.11 32.01
C PRO A 289 15.47 0.37 31.90
N LYS A 290 15.00 1.18 32.86
CA LYS A 290 15.24 2.63 32.92
C LYS A 290 16.72 3.03 32.85
N THR A 291 17.63 2.17 33.34
CA THR A 291 19.09 2.40 33.26
C THR A 291 19.59 2.46 31.81
N ARG A 292 19.05 1.62 30.92
CA ARG A 292 19.36 1.60 29.49
C ARG A 292 18.51 2.64 28.73
N ALA A 293 17.24 2.79 29.10
CA ALA A 293 16.29 3.73 28.47
C ALA A 293 16.68 5.21 28.62
N LYS A 294 17.51 5.57 29.61
CA LYS A 294 18.07 6.94 29.75
C LYS A 294 19.02 7.33 28.62
N LYS A 295 19.62 6.36 27.91
CA LYS A 295 20.58 6.61 26.81
C LYS A 295 19.90 6.60 25.44
N VAL A 296 18.87 5.77 25.27
CA VAL A 296 18.09 5.62 24.04
C VAL A 296 16.64 5.51 24.44
N GLN A 297 15.76 6.33 23.84
CA GLN A 297 14.33 6.26 24.10
C GLN A 297 13.73 5.05 23.36
N PRO A 298 13.33 3.97 24.06
CA PRO A 298 12.65 2.85 23.43
C PRO A 298 11.27 3.28 22.95
N HIS A 299 10.72 2.52 22.01
CA HIS A 299 9.33 2.65 21.64
C HIS A 299 8.44 2.26 22.81
N THR A 300 7.28 2.91 22.93
CA THR A 300 6.28 2.59 23.96
C THR A 300 4.95 2.17 23.31
N PRO A 301 4.12 1.34 23.98
CA PRO A 301 2.84 0.89 23.42
C PRO A 301 1.88 2.02 23.03
N GLU A 302 2.00 3.19 23.67
CA GLU A 302 1.18 4.38 23.40
C GLU A 302 1.40 4.93 21.98
N GLU A 303 2.58 4.69 21.37
CA GLU A 303 2.85 5.06 19.97
C GLU A 303 1.92 4.31 18.98
N TRP A 304 1.29 3.21 19.41
CA TRP A 304 0.30 2.43 18.65
C TRP A 304 -1.11 2.55 19.25
N ALA A 305 -1.39 3.59 20.05
CA ALA A 305 -2.72 3.79 20.66
C ALA A 305 -3.86 3.88 19.63
N SER A 306 -3.61 4.42 18.44
CA SER A 306 -4.59 4.51 17.35
C SER A 306 -4.59 3.34 16.38
N SER A 307 -3.69 2.35 16.54
CA SER A 307 -3.61 1.22 15.61
C SER A 307 -4.79 0.26 15.76
N ASP A 308 -5.31 -0.15 14.62
CA ASP A 308 -6.33 -1.18 14.49
C ASP A 308 -5.73 -2.58 14.48
N ILE A 309 -6.61 -3.58 14.55
CA ILE A 309 -6.24 -4.99 14.54
C ILE A 309 -6.65 -5.63 13.21
N ASP A 310 -5.71 -5.78 12.28
CA ASP A 310 -5.97 -6.45 11.01
C ASP A 310 -5.91 -7.98 11.16
N VAL A 311 -7.07 -8.61 11.00
CA VAL A 311 -7.29 -10.06 11.06
C VAL A 311 -7.46 -10.59 9.65
N TYR A 312 -6.73 -11.67 9.34
CA TYR A 312 -6.80 -12.38 8.07
C TYR A 312 -7.30 -13.80 8.30
N ILE A 313 -8.22 -14.24 7.44
CA ILE A 313 -8.68 -15.62 7.36
C ILE A 313 -8.00 -16.27 6.15
N TYR A 314 -7.42 -17.45 6.33
CA TYR A 314 -6.65 -18.13 5.28
C TYR A 314 -7.03 -19.59 5.12
N GLY A 315 -6.88 -20.13 3.91
CA GLY A 315 -7.08 -21.55 3.59
C GLY A 315 -8.53 -22.04 3.71
N LEU A 316 -9.50 -21.11 3.68
CA LEU A 316 -10.94 -21.41 3.75
C LEU A 316 -11.65 -20.89 2.50
N GLY A 317 -12.71 -21.58 2.08
CA GLY A 317 -13.66 -21.07 1.09
C GLY A 317 -14.67 -20.08 1.70
N PRO A 318 -15.47 -19.38 0.88
CA PRO A 318 -16.37 -18.31 1.32
C PRO A 318 -17.30 -18.68 2.49
N GLU A 319 -17.96 -19.86 2.43
CA GLU A 319 -18.89 -20.28 3.47
C GLU A 319 -18.20 -20.51 4.84
N ALA A 320 -17.08 -21.21 4.83
CA ALA A 320 -16.30 -21.46 6.05
C ALA A 320 -15.66 -20.18 6.59
N ALA A 321 -15.25 -19.27 5.70
CA ALA A 321 -14.71 -17.96 6.07
C ALA A 321 -15.79 -17.08 6.71
N ASN A 322 -17.03 -17.10 6.21
CA ASN A 322 -18.18 -16.42 6.81
C ASN A 322 -18.47 -16.94 8.23
N ALA A 323 -18.44 -18.26 8.43
CA ALA A 323 -18.57 -18.85 9.76
C ALA A 323 -17.41 -18.44 10.70
N LYS A 324 -16.21 -18.26 10.15
CA LYS A 324 -15.05 -17.78 10.93
C LYS A 324 -15.19 -16.30 11.32
N ILE A 325 -15.79 -15.45 10.48
CA ILE A 325 -16.16 -14.06 10.86
C ILE A 325 -17.08 -14.09 12.08
N ALA A 326 -18.13 -14.92 12.07
CA ALA A 326 -19.06 -15.05 13.19
C ALA A 326 -18.34 -15.48 14.48
N HIS A 327 -17.47 -16.49 14.41
CA HIS A 327 -16.67 -16.94 15.55
C HIS A 327 -15.77 -15.84 16.12
N ILE A 328 -15.07 -15.09 15.26
CA ILE A 328 -14.23 -13.97 15.69
C ILE A 328 -15.08 -12.90 16.38
N ALA A 329 -16.21 -12.52 15.78
CA ALA A 329 -17.11 -11.52 16.34
C ALA A 329 -17.65 -11.92 17.71
N ASP A 330 -18.05 -13.18 17.88
CA ASP A 330 -18.55 -13.73 19.14
C ASP A 330 -17.47 -13.76 20.24
N VAL A 331 -16.24 -14.14 19.89
CA VAL A 331 -15.11 -14.14 20.84
C VAL A 331 -14.78 -12.72 21.28
N VAL A 332 -14.67 -11.78 20.34
CA VAL A 332 -14.39 -10.38 20.64
C VAL A 332 -15.49 -9.81 21.53
N LYS A 333 -16.77 -9.98 21.14
CA LYS A 333 -17.93 -9.51 21.92
C LYS A 333 -17.96 -10.08 23.34
N ARG A 334 -17.67 -11.36 23.52
CA ARG A 334 -17.64 -12.01 24.84
C ARG A 334 -16.55 -11.46 25.76
N ASN A 335 -15.45 -10.97 25.20
CA ASN A 335 -14.33 -10.41 25.95
C ASN A 335 -14.47 -8.90 26.22
N LEU A 336 -15.52 -8.25 25.71
CA LEU A 336 -15.86 -6.88 26.07
C LEU A 336 -16.55 -6.82 27.46
N PRO A 337 -16.53 -5.65 28.13
CA PRO A 337 -17.39 -5.41 29.30
C PRO A 337 -18.88 -5.67 28.99
N GLU A 338 -19.65 -6.11 29.99
CA GLU A 338 -21.05 -6.55 29.83
C GLU A 338 -21.96 -5.50 29.16
N ASP A 339 -21.75 -4.21 29.48
CA ASP A 339 -22.52 -3.08 28.94
C ASP A 339 -21.84 -2.39 27.74
N ALA A 340 -20.71 -2.93 27.24
CA ALA A 340 -19.99 -2.31 26.15
C ALA A 340 -20.80 -2.45 24.85
N PRO A 341 -20.97 -1.36 24.07
CA PRO A 341 -21.71 -1.43 22.84
C PRO A 341 -20.88 -2.19 21.78
N PHE A 342 -21.55 -2.84 20.82
CA PHE A 342 -20.88 -3.65 19.81
C PHE A 342 -21.57 -3.49 18.46
N LEU A 343 -20.80 -3.23 17.42
CA LEU A 343 -21.31 -3.04 16.05
C LEU A 343 -20.34 -3.65 15.06
N LEU A 344 -20.86 -4.44 14.12
CA LEU A 344 -20.11 -4.86 12.95
C LEU A 344 -20.44 -3.92 11.80
N VAL A 345 -19.43 -3.46 11.09
CA VAL A 345 -19.57 -2.62 9.89
C VAL A 345 -18.86 -3.30 8.73
N ARG A 346 -19.52 -3.39 7.58
CA ARG A 346 -19.03 -4.04 6.37
C ARG A 346 -18.95 -3.06 5.22
N ASN A 347 -17.76 -2.93 4.63
CA ASN A 347 -17.54 -2.30 3.34
C ASN A 347 -17.05 -3.34 2.31
N SER A 348 -16.60 -2.90 1.13
CA SER A 348 -16.18 -3.81 0.05
C SER A 348 -14.86 -4.54 0.29
N GLN A 349 -14.15 -4.21 1.37
CA GLN A 349 -12.79 -4.66 1.67
C GLN A 349 -12.67 -5.37 3.02
N THR A 350 -13.54 -5.04 3.97
CA THR A 350 -13.38 -5.37 5.39
C THR A 350 -14.71 -5.52 6.12
N VAL A 351 -14.70 -6.34 7.17
CA VAL A 351 -15.68 -6.31 8.26
C VAL A 351 -14.97 -5.82 9.52
N THR A 352 -15.36 -4.65 10.01
CA THR A 352 -14.73 -4.03 11.18
C THR A 352 -15.66 -4.07 12.38
N LEU A 353 -15.14 -4.56 13.50
CA LEU A 353 -15.83 -4.66 14.79
C LEU A 353 -15.52 -3.41 15.60
N TYR A 354 -16.57 -2.68 16.00
CA TYR A 354 -16.51 -1.46 16.78
C TYR A 354 -17.09 -1.66 18.17
N SER A 355 -16.51 -0.94 19.13
CA SER A 355 -16.99 -0.80 20.51
C SER A 355 -16.78 0.64 20.99
N ASN A 356 -16.79 0.90 22.29
CA ASN A 356 -16.43 2.20 22.84
C ASN A 356 -14.92 2.47 22.75
N TYR A 357 -14.53 3.71 22.48
CA TYR A 357 -13.15 4.15 22.69
C TYR A 357 -12.76 3.93 24.17
N PRO A 358 -11.54 3.45 24.49
CA PRO A 358 -10.39 3.21 23.62
C PRO A 358 -10.26 1.76 23.11
N THR A 359 -11.30 0.93 23.17
CA THR A 359 -11.26 -0.46 22.70
C THR A 359 -10.89 -0.53 21.23
N ARG A 360 -9.79 -1.19 20.88
CA ARG A 360 -9.28 -1.22 19.49
C ARG A 360 -10.30 -1.77 18.51
N ARG A 361 -10.37 -1.17 17.33
CA ARG A 361 -11.17 -1.69 16.22
C ARG A 361 -10.52 -2.98 15.70
N VAL A 362 -11.33 -4.01 15.47
CA VAL A 362 -10.88 -5.28 14.90
C VAL A 362 -11.34 -5.36 13.46
N GLN A 363 -10.42 -5.32 12.52
CA GLN A 363 -10.68 -5.28 11.10
C GLN A 363 -10.41 -6.65 10.46
N ILE A 364 -11.46 -7.35 10.04
CA ILE A 364 -11.35 -8.61 9.31
C ILE A 364 -11.26 -8.29 7.82
N VAL A 365 -10.12 -8.61 7.20
CA VAL A 365 -9.87 -8.33 5.78
C VAL A 365 -10.61 -9.35 4.90
N LEU A 366 -11.46 -8.86 3.98
CA LEU A 366 -12.28 -9.67 3.07
C LEU A 366 -11.51 -10.13 1.83
N LYS A 367 -10.35 -10.75 2.05
CA LYS A 367 -9.50 -11.32 1.00
C LYS A 367 -9.17 -12.77 1.33
N LEU A 368 -9.64 -13.69 0.50
CA LEU A 368 -9.29 -15.10 0.64
C LEU A 368 -7.84 -15.30 0.19
N VAL A 369 -7.05 -15.89 1.06
CA VAL A 369 -5.65 -16.20 0.82
C VAL A 369 -5.39 -17.63 1.24
N GLU A 370 -4.44 -18.29 0.59
CA GLU A 370 -4.18 -19.71 0.88
C GLU A 370 -3.37 -19.89 2.17
N SER A 371 -2.58 -18.89 2.56
CA SER A 371 -1.72 -18.97 3.76
C SER A 371 -1.26 -17.60 4.28
N PRO A 372 -0.79 -17.51 5.54
CA PRO A 372 -0.21 -16.28 6.09
C PRO A 372 1.01 -15.76 5.32
N ARG A 373 1.77 -16.64 4.64
CA ARG A 373 2.85 -16.20 3.76
C ARG A 373 2.35 -15.30 2.63
N GLU A 374 1.18 -15.60 2.08
CA GLU A 374 0.57 -14.78 1.04
C GLU A 374 0.15 -13.40 1.57
N VAL A 375 -0.38 -13.36 2.80
CA VAL A 375 -0.67 -12.11 3.53
C VAL A 375 0.59 -11.26 3.62
N LEU A 376 1.67 -11.84 4.16
CA LEU A 376 2.96 -11.16 4.34
C LEU A 376 3.54 -10.64 3.02
N LEU A 377 3.47 -11.44 1.95
CA LEU A 377 3.98 -11.06 0.63
C LEU A 377 3.19 -9.90 0.00
N ASN A 378 1.97 -9.62 0.47
CA ASN A 378 1.13 -8.56 -0.08
C ASN A 378 1.21 -7.23 0.69
N PHE A 379 1.97 -7.16 1.81
CA PHE A 379 2.22 -5.87 2.48
C PHE A 379 3.06 -4.93 1.63
N ASP A 380 2.64 -3.68 1.59
CA ASP A 380 3.23 -2.55 0.89
C ASP A 380 4.46 -1.99 1.61
N LEU A 381 4.41 -1.87 2.93
CA LEU A 381 5.52 -1.43 3.77
C LEU A 381 6.29 -2.63 4.31
N ASP A 382 7.58 -2.68 3.98
CA ASP A 382 8.48 -3.77 4.36
C ASP A 382 8.48 -4.07 5.86
N ILE A 383 8.40 -3.05 6.71
CA ILE A 383 8.41 -3.19 8.16
C ILE A 383 7.11 -3.79 8.72
N CYS A 384 6.00 -3.68 7.99
CA CYS A 384 4.69 -4.21 8.40
C CYS A 384 4.49 -5.67 7.99
N ALA A 385 5.46 -6.29 7.29
CA ALA A 385 5.42 -7.70 6.91
C ALA A 385 5.74 -8.63 8.10
N VAL A 386 4.93 -8.50 9.16
CA VAL A 386 4.96 -9.26 10.41
C VAL A 386 3.55 -9.78 10.69
N ALA A 387 3.43 -11.05 11.05
CA ALA A 387 2.18 -11.72 11.38
C ALA A 387 2.30 -12.54 12.66
N PHE A 388 1.19 -12.74 13.36
CA PHE A 388 1.05 -13.60 14.53
C PHE A 388 -0.10 -14.58 14.29
N ASP A 389 0.15 -15.86 14.52
CA ASP A 389 -0.80 -16.95 14.24
C ASP A 389 -1.49 -17.49 15.50
N GLY A 390 -1.40 -16.76 16.62
CA GLY A 390 -1.89 -17.20 17.94
C GLY A 390 -0.83 -17.88 18.80
N THR A 391 0.27 -18.34 18.21
CA THR A 391 1.39 -18.98 18.92
C THR A 391 2.70 -18.29 18.64
N ASP A 392 3.05 -18.18 17.36
CA ASP A 392 4.33 -17.73 16.85
C ASP A 392 4.20 -16.45 16.03
N VAL A 393 5.30 -15.69 15.99
CA VAL A 393 5.42 -14.49 15.15
C VAL A 393 6.26 -14.82 13.93
N TRP A 394 5.77 -14.42 12.77
CA TRP A 394 6.35 -14.72 11.47
C TRP A 394 6.61 -13.44 10.68
N MET A 395 7.75 -13.38 10.02
CA MET A 395 8.22 -12.19 9.34
C MET A 395 8.79 -12.52 7.98
N LEU A 396 8.70 -11.58 7.04
CA LEU A 396 9.50 -11.66 5.82
C LEU A 396 10.91 -11.12 6.04
N PRO A 397 11.92 -11.68 5.35
CA PRO A 397 13.30 -11.20 5.46
C PRO A 397 13.47 -9.70 5.20
N ARG A 398 12.60 -9.08 4.37
CA ARG A 398 12.65 -7.65 4.07
C ARG A 398 12.37 -6.73 5.26
N VAL A 399 11.72 -7.22 6.33
CA VAL A 399 11.58 -6.44 7.58
C VAL A 399 12.96 -6.02 8.10
N PHE A 400 13.94 -6.92 8.00
CA PHE A 400 15.30 -6.69 8.51
C PHE A 400 16.21 -5.91 7.55
N LYS A 401 15.86 -5.85 6.26
CA LYS A 401 16.55 -4.99 5.26
C LYS A 401 16.68 -3.56 5.76
N TYR A 402 15.65 -3.08 6.45
CA TYR A 402 15.55 -1.71 6.93
C TYR A 402 15.70 -1.58 8.45
N ALA A 403 15.56 -2.66 9.23
CA ALA A 403 15.66 -2.60 10.69
C ALA A 403 16.99 -2.00 11.18
N ASN A 404 18.12 -2.44 10.62
CA ASN A 404 19.47 -1.94 10.95
C ASN A 404 19.83 -0.60 10.27
N LYS A 405 19.04 -0.15 9.29
CA LYS A 405 19.20 1.15 8.63
C LYS A 405 18.31 2.22 9.24
N GLY A 406 17.15 1.84 9.78
CA GLY A 406 16.17 2.72 10.43
C GLY A 406 15.30 3.55 9.48
N PHE A 407 15.08 3.10 8.24
CA PHE A 407 14.31 3.83 7.24
C PHE A 407 13.22 2.96 6.63
N GLY A 408 11.96 3.41 6.63
CA GLY A 408 10.89 2.73 5.88
C GLY A 408 10.96 2.93 4.36
N PHE A 409 11.62 4.01 3.91
CA PHE A 409 11.76 4.34 2.49
C PHE A 409 13.18 4.88 2.22
N ARG A 410 13.86 4.33 1.21
CA ARG A 410 15.18 4.81 0.74
C ARG A 410 15.32 4.61 -0.77
N ILE A 411 16.05 5.50 -1.42
CA ILE A 411 16.41 5.36 -2.84
C ILE A 411 17.77 4.68 -2.93
N LEU A 412 17.80 3.46 -3.48
CA LEU A 412 19.02 2.65 -3.55
C LEU A 412 20.00 3.16 -4.61
N PRO A 413 21.30 2.83 -4.50
CA PRO A 413 22.31 3.21 -5.49
C PRO A 413 21.98 2.81 -6.94
N SER A 414 21.26 1.69 -7.15
CA SER A 414 20.81 1.25 -8.46
C SER A 414 19.88 2.25 -9.15
N TYR A 415 18.97 2.89 -8.40
CA TYR A 415 18.08 3.93 -8.93
C TYR A 415 18.85 5.22 -9.22
N LEU A 416 19.84 5.56 -8.40
CA LEU A 416 20.73 6.71 -8.68
C LEU A 416 21.52 6.47 -9.98
N ALA A 417 22.02 5.26 -10.19
CA ALA A 417 22.68 4.88 -11.43
C ALA A 417 21.75 4.99 -12.65
N ALA A 418 20.45 4.66 -12.50
CA ALA A 418 19.49 4.82 -13.57
C ALA A 418 19.37 6.27 -14.06
N LEU A 419 19.45 7.28 -13.18
CA LEU A 419 19.39 8.70 -13.58
C LEU A 419 20.50 9.06 -14.58
N SER A 420 21.69 8.47 -14.45
CA SER A 420 22.81 8.70 -15.39
C SER A 420 22.55 8.15 -16.79
N THR A 421 21.69 7.13 -16.92
CA THR A 421 21.30 6.55 -18.21
C THR A 421 20.42 7.52 -19.01
N TYR A 422 19.80 8.51 -18.35
CA TYR A 422 18.87 9.47 -18.94
C TYR A 422 19.38 10.91 -18.83
N ALA A 423 20.67 11.12 -19.12
CA ALA A 423 21.34 12.40 -18.93
C ALA A 423 20.99 13.49 -19.97
N ASN A 424 20.25 13.19 -21.04
CA ASN A 424 19.93 14.13 -22.10
C ASN A 424 18.43 14.18 -22.44
N LYS A 425 18.04 15.23 -23.19
CA LYS A 425 16.64 15.51 -23.55
C LYS A 425 16.06 14.46 -24.48
N GLU A 426 16.86 13.91 -25.39
CA GLU A 426 16.43 12.89 -26.34
C GLU A 426 16.03 11.60 -25.62
N ALA A 427 16.84 11.14 -24.67
CA ALA A 427 16.54 9.94 -23.87
C ALA A 427 15.33 10.13 -22.96
N THR A 428 15.18 11.30 -22.35
CA THR A 428 14.05 11.60 -21.45
C THR A 428 12.73 11.79 -22.21
N ALA A 429 12.75 12.38 -23.40
CA ALA A 429 11.56 12.60 -24.23
C ALA A 429 10.84 11.29 -24.60
N VAL A 430 11.59 10.23 -24.93
CA VAL A 430 11.02 8.90 -25.24
C VAL A 430 10.22 8.34 -24.07
N HIS A 431 10.65 8.65 -22.84
CA HIS A 431 10.03 8.13 -21.63
C HIS A 431 9.03 9.08 -20.99
N ALA A 432 8.91 10.33 -21.43
CA ALA A 432 8.04 11.33 -20.82
C ALA A 432 6.55 10.96 -20.89
N ARG A 433 6.11 10.20 -21.91
CA ARG A 433 4.72 9.72 -22.05
C ARG A 433 3.67 10.84 -21.97
N GLY A 434 4.03 12.04 -22.43
CA GLY A 434 3.18 13.25 -22.38
C GLY A 434 3.31 14.06 -21.09
N GLU A 435 4.19 13.69 -20.16
CA GLU A 435 4.43 14.46 -18.94
C GLU A 435 5.41 15.62 -19.14
N ARG A 436 5.21 16.66 -18.33
CA ARG A 436 6.17 17.75 -18.17
C ARG A 436 7.32 17.31 -17.28
N LEU A 437 8.48 17.06 -17.89
CA LEU A 437 9.70 16.78 -17.16
C LEU A 437 10.59 18.03 -17.06
N LEU A 438 11.27 18.18 -15.93
CA LEU A 438 12.38 19.11 -15.74
C LEU A 438 13.52 18.74 -16.70
N PRO A 439 14.34 19.72 -17.12
CA PRO A 439 15.49 19.43 -17.97
C PRO A 439 16.52 18.57 -17.21
N PRO A 440 17.03 17.48 -17.80
CA PRO A 440 18.14 16.71 -17.22
C PRO A 440 19.46 17.51 -17.30
N PRO A 441 20.51 17.13 -16.52
CA PRO A 441 20.60 15.93 -15.67
C PRO A 441 19.87 16.06 -14.34
N TYR A 442 19.37 14.93 -13.82
CA TYR A 442 18.69 14.88 -12.52
C TYR A 442 19.66 14.58 -11.38
N ASN A 443 19.65 15.44 -10.35
CA ASN A 443 20.37 15.23 -9.10
C ASN A 443 19.39 15.33 -7.93
N LEU A 444 19.21 14.23 -7.20
CA LEU A 444 18.23 14.17 -6.11
C LEU A 444 18.54 15.15 -4.98
N GLN A 445 19.81 15.40 -4.67
CA GLN A 445 20.19 16.32 -3.61
C GLN A 445 19.81 17.75 -3.99
N ASP A 446 20.20 18.19 -5.19
CA ASP A 446 19.90 19.55 -5.68
C ASP A 446 18.37 19.77 -5.76
N MET A 447 17.63 18.77 -6.24
CA MET A 447 16.17 18.83 -6.34
C MET A 447 15.49 18.84 -4.96
N ALA A 448 16.02 18.08 -3.99
CA ALA A 448 15.54 18.09 -2.62
C ALA A 448 15.81 19.44 -1.94
N ASP A 449 16.98 20.02 -2.16
CA ASP A 449 17.35 21.32 -1.57
C ASP A 449 16.53 22.46 -2.18
N ALA A 450 16.26 22.42 -3.48
CA ALA A 450 15.33 23.33 -4.13
C ALA A 450 13.89 23.18 -3.56
N ALA A 451 13.41 21.97 -3.33
CA ALA A 451 12.10 21.72 -2.72
C ALA A 451 12.03 22.24 -1.27
N ARG A 452 13.10 22.08 -0.49
CA ARG A 452 13.23 22.64 0.86
C ARG A 452 13.24 24.16 0.86
N GLN A 453 13.98 24.78 -0.06
CA GLN A 453 13.99 26.23 -0.21
C GLN A 453 12.59 26.75 -0.55
N TRP A 454 11.95 26.17 -1.58
CA TRP A 454 10.60 26.55 -1.98
C TRP A 454 9.60 26.47 -0.82
N THR A 455 9.69 25.39 -0.02
CA THR A 455 8.79 25.20 1.12
C THR A 455 9.01 26.27 2.18
N ARG A 456 10.27 26.58 2.53
CA ARG A 456 10.58 27.66 3.48
C ARG A 456 10.06 29.01 3.00
N GLU A 457 10.26 29.34 1.72
CA GLU A 457 9.74 30.58 1.14
C GLU A 457 8.21 30.65 1.21
N CYS A 458 7.51 29.53 0.97
CA CYS A 458 6.07 29.45 1.17
C CYS A 458 5.68 29.74 2.62
N LEU A 459 6.33 29.07 3.59
CA LEU A 459 6.05 29.27 5.02
C LEU A 459 6.28 30.73 5.42
N ASP A 460 7.39 31.33 5.00
CA ASP A 460 7.72 32.73 5.28
C ASP A 460 6.66 33.68 4.70
N ASN A 461 6.13 33.40 3.50
CA ASN A 461 5.07 34.20 2.89
C ASN A 461 3.75 34.10 3.67
N TYR A 462 3.37 32.91 4.14
CA TYR A 462 2.20 32.75 5.02
C TYR A 462 2.37 33.47 6.36
N ILE A 463 3.56 33.43 6.95
CA ILE A 463 3.86 34.11 8.22
C ILE A 463 3.81 35.64 8.03
N LYS A 464 4.33 36.18 6.91
CA LYS A 464 4.31 37.62 6.62
C LYS A 464 2.91 38.21 6.57
N VAL A 465 1.92 37.46 6.08
CA VAL A 465 0.52 37.91 6.03
C VAL A 465 -0.24 37.68 7.35
N LYS A 466 0.49 37.53 8.47
CA LYS A 466 -0.04 37.35 9.84
C LYS A 466 -1.04 36.21 9.98
N TYR A 467 -0.78 35.12 9.27
CA TYR A 467 -1.66 33.97 9.32
C TYR A 467 -1.44 33.15 10.60
N GLU A 468 -2.38 33.24 11.55
CA GLU A 468 -2.24 32.64 12.88
C GLU A 468 -3.33 31.58 13.19
N ASN A 469 -2.89 30.45 13.73
CA ASN A 469 -3.66 29.41 14.45
C ASN A 469 -4.83 28.71 13.72
N ARG A 470 -5.00 28.93 12.43
CA ARG A 470 -5.99 28.21 11.60
C ARG A 470 -5.28 27.69 10.37
N PRO A 471 -5.52 26.47 9.84
CA PRO A 471 -5.00 26.09 8.53
C PRO A 471 -5.76 26.81 7.41
N PHE A 472 -5.06 27.37 6.41
CA PHE A 472 -5.70 28.14 5.32
C PHE A 472 -6.41 27.19 4.37
N HIS A 473 -7.74 27.22 4.38
CA HIS A 473 -8.56 26.39 3.52
C HIS A 473 -9.91 27.05 3.22
N TRP A 474 -10.37 26.87 1.98
CA TRP A 474 -11.75 27.18 1.59
C TRP A 474 -12.63 25.93 1.77
N PRO A 475 -13.87 26.05 2.27
CA PRO A 475 -14.52 27.29 2.71
C PRO A 475 -14.08 27.75 4.12
N LYS A 476 -14.00 29.09 4.29
CA LYS A 476 -13.67 29.74 5.57
C LYS A 476 -14.64 29.27 6.66
N GLY A 477 -14.13 28.84 7.80
CA GLY A 477 -14.93 28.43 8.96
C GLY A 477 -15.25 26.93 9.06
N LYS A 478 -14.83 26.10 8.10
CA LYS A 478 -15.04 24.64 8.17
C LYS A 478 -14.18 23.96 9.24
N TYR A 479 -12.96 24.45 9.50
CA TYR A 479 -12.08 23.86 10.53
C TYR A 479 -11.91 24.74 11.76
N LYS A 480 -11.93 24.08 12.93
CA LYS A 480 -11.70 24.70 14.23
C LYS A 480 -10.29 25.29 14.32
N GLN A 481 -10.18 26.40 15.04
CA GLN A 481 -8.90 26.99 15.43
C GLN A 481 -8.11 25.97 16.26
N VAL A 482 -6.83 25.84 15.96
CA VAL A 482 -5.93 24.97 16.72
C VAL A 482 -5.28 25.83 17.80
N GLU A 483 -5.35 25.37 19.04
CA GLU A 483 -4.66 26.03 20.14
C GLU A 483 -3.16 25.76 20.00
N SER A 484 -2.43 26.74 19.49
CA SER A 484 -0.99 26.66 19.24
C SER A 484 -0.36 28.04 19.42
N SER A 485 0.84 28.07 20.00
CA SER A 485 1.68 29.27 20.05
C SER A 485 2.57 29.41 18.81
N LYS A 486 2.49 28.44 17.89
CA LYS A 486 3.27 28.36 16.65
C LYS A 486 2.34 28.41 15.44
N PRO A 487 2.81 28.91 14.28
CA PRO A 487 2.05 28.84 13.03
C PRO A 487 1.58 27.41 12.71
N VAL A 488 0.32 27.28 12.31
CA VAL A 488 -0.34 26.01 12.02
C VAL A 488 -0.48 25.83 10.52
N PHE A 489 0.13 24.78 9.99
CA PHE A 489 0.13 24.45 8.57
C PHE A 489 -0.53 23.10 8.32
N THR A 490 -0.79 22.78 7.06
CA THR A 490 -1.21 21.45 6.62
C THR A 490 -0.53 21.11 5.29
N HIS A 491 -0.32 19.83 5.02
CA HIS A 491 0.25 19.37 3.74
C HIS A 491 -0.53 19.87 2.52
N ALA A 492 -1.84 20.10 2.68
CA ALA A 492 -2.71 20.66 1.65
C ALA A 492 -2.23 21.99 1.06
N MET A 493 -1.56 22.82 1.87
CA MET A 493 -1.11 24.16 1.49
C MET A 493 0.07 24.14 0.53
N LEU A 494 0.71 22.98 0.35
CA LEU A 494 1.83 22.80 -0.58
C LEU A 494 1.37 22.27 -1.95
N GLU A 495 0.08 21.95 -2.09
CA GLU A 495 -0.50 21.38 -3.30
C GLU A 495 -1.53 22.32 -3.95
N SER A 496 -1.55 22.35 -5.29
CA SER A 496 -2.54 23.10 -6.09
C SER A 496 -3.63 22.19 -6.66
N ARG A 497 -4.83 22.73 -6.92
CA ARG A 497 -5.86 22.05 -7.73
C ARG A 497 -5.36 21.65 -9.11
N GLY A 498 -4.40 22.37 -9.67
CA GLY A 498 -3.79 22.06 -10.97
C GLY A 498 -2.83 20.88 -10.95
N GLN A 499 -2.47 20.36 -9.77
CA GLN A 499 -1.58 19.20 -9.60
C GLN A 499 -2.35 17.87 -9.80
N ARG A 500 -3.06 17.75 -10.92
CA ARG A 500 -3.76 16.52 -11.34
C ARG A 500 -2.89 15.68 -12.25
N THR A 501 -2.88 14.37 -12.01
CA THR A 501 -2.15 13.40 -12.84
C THR A 501 -3.07 12.24 -13.25
N SER A 502 -2.72 11.56 -14.34
CA SER A 502 -3.38 10.30 -14.71
C SER A 502 -3.01 9.14 -13.79
N GLU A 503 -2.08 9.32 -12.86
CA GLU A 503 -1.64 8.29 -11.91
C GLU A 503 -2.73 7.91 -10.90
N PRO A 504 -2.63 6.74 -10.24
CA PRO A 504 -3.69 6.18 -9.39
C PRO A 504 -4.19 7.12 -8.30
N LEU A 505 -3.25 7.87 -7.69
CA LEU A 505 -3.53 8.79 -6.61
C LEU A 505 -3.97 10.17 -7.09
N THR A 506 -4.07 10.41 -8.41
CA THR A 506 -4.58 11.66 -9.04
C THR A 506 -3.80 12.91 -8.61
N ARG A 507 -4.16 13.48 -7.45
CA ARG A 507 -3.50 14.50 -6.66
C ARG A 507 -2.88 13.86 -5.41
N SER A 508 -1.57 13.67 -5.44
CA SER A 508 -0.81 13.16 -4.28
C SER A 508 0.61 13.69 -4.30
N CYS A 509 1.16 13.96 -3.12
CA CYS A 509 2.57 14.31 -2.96
C CYS A 509 3.53 13.23 -3.49
N LEU A 510 3.07 11.97 -3.57
CA LEU A 510 3.83 10.85 -4.13
C LEU A 510 3.88 10.85 -5.66
N THR A 511 3.21 11.79 -6.33
CA THR A 511 3.21 11.85 -7.80
C THR A 511 4.54 12.33 -8.38
N GLY A 512 5.42 12.99 -7.63
CA GLY A 512 6.74 13.39 -8.15
C GLY A 512 7.74 13.65 -7.04
N PHE A 513 9.03 13.45 -7.32
CA PHE A 513 10.08 13.56 -6.30
C PHE A 513 10.15 14.96 -5.67
N SER A 514 10.16 16.02 -6.48
CA SER A 514 10.20 17.40 -5.95
C SER A 514 8.97 17.74 -5.11
N LEU A 515 7.80 17.21 -5.46
CA LEU A 515 6.58 17.43 -4.70
C LEU A 515 6.64 16.68 -3.36
N LEU A 516 7.05 15.41 -3.36
CA LEU A 516 7.31 14.65 -2.13
C LEU A 516 8.27 15.41 -1.22
N MET A 517 9.38 15.92 -1.76
CA MET A 517 10.37 16.64 -0.96
C MET A 517 9.87 17.97 -0.39
N ARG A 518 8.87 18.62 -1.00
CA ARG A 518 8.20 19.79 -0.38
C ARG A 518 7.44 19.39 0.89
N HIS A 519 6.75 18.25 0.85
CA HIS A 519 6.03 17.72 2.01
C HIS A 519 7.00 17.26 3.11
N VAL A 520 8.08 16.58 2.72
CA VAL A 520 9.18 16.22 3.63
C VAL A 520 9.75 17.47 4.28
N ALA A 521 9.98 18.55 3.52
CA ALA A 521 10.49 19.80 4.07
C ALA A 521 9.54 20.42 5.12
N LEU A 522 8.22 20.41 4.90
CA LEU A 522 7.26 20.87 5.91
C LEU A 522 7.34 20.03 7.19
N TRP A 523 7.40 18.70 7.05
CA TRP A 523 7.62 17.79 8.17
C TRP A 523 8.94 18.09 8.89
N GLU A 524 10.02 18.37 8.16
CA GLU A 524 11.32 18.73 8.75
C GLU A 524 11.21 20.04 9.58
N GLU A 525 10.42 21.02 9.14
CA GLU A 525 10.20 22.27 9.88
C GLU A 525 9.33 22.09 11.14
N GLU A 526 8.38 21.14 11.12
CA GLU A 526 7.66 20.72 12.33
C GLU A 526 8.60 20.04 13.34
N VAL A 527 9.44 19.12 12.89
CA VAL A 527 10.40 18.43 13.77
C VAL A 527 11.40 19.41 14.39
N LYS A 528 11.79 20.46 13.65
CA LYS A 528 12.60 21.59 14.17
C LYS A 528 11.82 22.51 15.12
N GLY A 529 10.53 22.27 15.31
CA GLY A 529 9.66 23.01 16.21
C GLY A 529 9.28 24.40 15.72
N LYS A 530 9.34 24.69 14.42
CA LYS A 530 8.99 26.00 13.87
C LYS A 530 7.51 26.16 13.57
N VAL A 531 6.86 25.06 13.21
CA VAL A 531 5.43 25.00 12.84
C VAL A 531 4.76 23.83 13.56
N VAL A 532 3.42 23.79 13.50
CA VAL A 532 2.60 22.63 13.86
C VAL A 532 1.84 22.19 12.62
N ILE A 533 1.89 20.91 12.28
CA ILE A 533 1.12 20.34 11.17
C ILE A 533 -0.22 19.85 11.69
N LYS A 534 -1.29 20.28 11.05
CA LYS A 534 -2.63 19.75 11.25
C LYS A 534 -2.93 18.70 10.18
N GLU A 535 -3.05 17.46 10.61
CA GLU A 535 -3.17 16.28 9.74
C GLU A 535 -4.57 16.13 9.10
N ASP A 536 -5.62 16.65 9.77
CA ASP A 536 -7.05 16.42 9.49
C ASP A 536 -7.57 16.86 8.10
N LEU A 537 -6.75 17.57 7.33
CA LEU A 537 -7.19 18.30 6.15
C LEU A 537 -7.03 17.49 4.85
N TRP A 538 -5.86 16.86 4.69
CA TRP A 538 -5.48 16.05 3.52
C TRP A 538 -4.47 14.94 3.88
N ALA A 539 -4.05 14.85 5.15
CA ALA A 539 -3.33 13.69 5.70
C ALA A 539 -4.29 12.77 6.49
N ALA A 540 -5.59 13.08 6.49
CA ALA A 540 -6.61 12.06 6.67
C ALA A 540 -6.33 10.91 5.69
N GLU A 541 -6.72 9.70 6.06
CA GLU A 541 -6.62 8.46 5.27
C GLU A 541 -7.45 8.58 3.97
N THR A 542 -7.45 9.69 3.23
CA THR A 542 -8.30 10.00 2.09
C THR A 542 -7.45 10.71 1.05
N TYR A 543 -6.96 9.98 0.04
CA TYR A 543 -6.37 10.58 -1.16
C TYR A 543 -7.42 10.77 -2.28
N GLY A 544 -8.61 11.30 -1.93
CA GLY A 544 -9.70 11.58 -2.86
C GLY A 544 -9.79 13.06 -3.27
N GLU A 545 -10.04 13.36 -4.54
CA GLU A 545 -10.25 14.74 -5.01
C GLU A 545 -11.67 15.28 -4.72
N GLY A 546 -11.76 16.49 -4.16
CA GLY A 546 -12.92 17.39 -4.35
C GLY A 546 -14.02 17.35 -3.27
N LEU A 547 -15.28 17.60 -3.70
CA LEU A 547 -16.51 17.57 -2.88
C LEU A 547 -16.94 16.13 -2.49
N ALA A 548 -16.29 15.12 -3.09
CA ALA A 548 -16.41 13.72 -2.74
C ALA A 548 -15.40 13.41 -1.61
N ILE A 549 -15.87 13.60 -0.37
CA ILE A 549 -15.21 13.12 0.84
C ILE A 549 -15.35 11.59 0.85
N VAL A 550 -14.39 10.86 0.29
CA VAL A 550 -14.35 9.40 0.41
C VAL A 550 -13.02 8.98 1.02
N ALA A 551 -13.15 8.26 2.15
CA ALA A 551 -12.24 7.25 2.70
C ALA A 551 -11.23 6.66 1.70
N TYR A 552 -9.93 6.53 2.01
CA TYR A 552 -9.13 5.40 1.47
C TYR A 552 -9.83 4.10 1.85
N ASP A 553 -10.39 4.05 3.06
CA ASP A 553 -11.14 2.92 3.60
C ASP A 553 -12.59 2.84 3.12
N ASP A 554 -12.99 3.66 2.15
CA ASP A 554 -14.37 3.71 1.67
C ASP A 554 -15.40 3.96 2.80
N THR A 555 -15.01 4.62 3.89
CA THR A 555 -15.82 4.92 5.09
C THR A 555 -16.32 6.37 5.13
N PRO A 556 -17.43 6.67 5.85
CA PRO A 556 -17.80 8.05 6.15
C PRO A 556 -16.73 8.69 7.06
N ALA A 557 -16.68 10.01 7.08
CA ALA A 557 -15.80 10.70 8.03
C ALA A 557 -16.32 10.56 9.47
N TYR A 558 -15.48 10.07 10.38
CA TYR A 558 -15.74 10.02 11.82
C TYR A 558 -14.43 10.22 12.60
N THR A 559 -14.52 10.56 13.88
CA THR A 559 -13.37 10.64 14.78
C THR A 559 -13.34 9.45 15.72
N TRP A 560 -12.17 8.85 15.93
CA TRP A 560 -11.97 7.76 16.88
C TRP A 560 -11.27 8.28 18.13
N ASP A 561 -12.05 8.91 19.02
CA ASP A 561 -11.58 9.52 20.27
C ASP A 561 -12.62 9.35 21.40
N GLU A 562 -12.39 9.97 22.55
CA GLU A 562 -13.28 9.91 23.73
C GLU A 562 -14.73 10.37 23.46
N ASN A 563 -14.98 11.12 22.37
CA ASN A 563 -16.31 11.57 21.96
C ASN A 563 -17.00 10.63 20.97
N PHE A 564 -16.35 9.54 20.54
CA PHE A 564 -16.92 8.60 19.59
C PHE A 564 -18.18 7.93 20.16
N LYS A 565 -19.26 7.92 19.37
CA LYS A 565 -20.52 7.25 19.67
C LYS A 565 -20.99 6.44 18.47
N LEU A 566 -21.43 5.20 18.72
CA LEU A 566 -21.91 4.32 17.65
C LEU A 566 -23.15 4.87 16.93
N GLU A 567 -24.05 5.55 17.62
CA GLU A 567 -25.25 6.12 17.00
C GLU A 567 -24.92 7.25 16.01
N ASP A 568 -23.96 8.12 16.37
CA ASP A 568 -23.46 9.17 15.48
C ASP A 568 -22.77 8.54 14.25
N PHE A 569 -22.06 7.41 14.45
CA PHE A 569 -21.41 6.69 13.37
C PHE A 569 -22.40 5.99 12.43
N LYS A 570 -23.44 5.33 12.97
CA LYS A 570 -24.54 4.75 12.18
C LYS A 570 -25.21 5.83 11.32
N GLN A 571 -25.51 6.99 11.91
CA GLN A 571 -26.05 8.13 11.17
C GLN A 571 -25.11 8.58 10.04
N ALA A 572 -23.80 8.66 10.30
CA ALA A 572 -22.81 9.02 9.28
C ALA A 572 -22.76 8.00 8.12
N ILE A 573 -22.89 6.70 8.42
CA ILE A 573 -22.98 5.64 7.40
C ILE A 573 -24.26 5.80 6.56
N ASP A 574 -25.40 6.02 7.20
CA ASP A 574 -26.69 6.19 6.51
C ASP A 574 -26.70 7.45 5.63
N GLU A 575 -26.13 8.55 6.12
CA GLU A 575 -25.96 9.78 5.34
C GLU A 575 -25.01 9.58 4.14
N PHE A 576 -23.95 8.80 4.32
CA PHE A 576 -23.02 8.43 3.25
C PHE A 576 -23.71 7.63 2.13
N ASN A 577 -24.45 6.58 2.49
CA ASN A 577 -25.23 5.78 1.54
C ASN A 577 -26.34 6.60 0.84
N LYS A 578 -26.98 7.52 1.57
CA LYS A 578 -27.98 8.43 1.01
C LYS A 578 -27.36 9.42 0.02
N LYS A 579 -26.16 9.94 0.32
CA LYS A 579 -25.41 10.80 -0.60
C LYS A 579 -25.08 10.06 -1.90
N GLU A 580 -24.64 8.81 -1.80
CA GLU A 580 -24.37 7.94 -2.95
C GLU A 580 -25.62 7.77 -3.83
N SER A 581 -26.74 7.40 -3.20
CA SER A 581 -28.04 7.25 -3.87
C SER A 581 -28.48 8.54 -4.59
N LYS A 582 -28.29 9.69 -3.93
CA LYS A 582 -28.62 11.00 -4.48
C LYS A 582 -27.74 11.36 -5.66
N ASN A 583 -26.42 11.17 -5.55
CA ASN A 583 -25.46 11.48 -6.61
C ASN A 583 -25.76 10.68 -7.87
N PHE A 584 -26.01 9.37 -7.73
CA PHE A 584 -26.42 8.54 -8.84
C PHE A 584 -27.75 9.00 -9.45
N GLY A 585 -28.74 9.29 -8.60
CA GLY A 585 -30.07 9.75 -9.03
C GLY A 585 -30.08 11.12 -9.73
N MET A 586 -29.04 11.94 -9.58
CA MET A 586 -28.91 13.20 -10.32
C MET A 586 -28.75 12.98 -11.83
N HIS A 587 -28.29 11.81 -12.25
CA HIS A 587 -28.04 11.44 -13.64
C HIS A 587 -29.17 10.62 -14.27
N LEU A 588 -30.28 10.43 -13.53
CA LEU A 588 -31.49 9.76 -14.01
C LEU A 588 -32.55 10.79 -14.39
N TYR A 589 -33.41 10.45 -15.36
CA TYR A 589 -34.47 11.35 -15.81
C TYR A 589 -35.46 11.66 -14.67
N GLN A 590 -36.04 12.87 -14.71
CA GLN A 590 -36.69 13.58 -13.59
C GLN A 590 -37.78 12.80 -12.82
N SER A 591 -38.37 11.74 -13.40
CA SER A 591 -39.49 10.99 -12.82
C SER A 591 -39.11 9.99 -11.71
N ARG A 592 -37.82 9.67 -11.49
CA ARG A 592 -37.37 8.66 -10.50
C ARG A 592 -36.19 9.06 -9.61
N LYS A 593 -35.95 10.38 -9.40
CA LYS A 593 -34.94 10.86 -8.43
C LYS A 593 -35.20 10.26 -7.03
N GLY A 594 -34.52 9.17 -6.68
CA GLY A 594 -34.59 8.53 -5.36
C GLY A 594 -35.02 7.05 -5.29
N ALA A 595 -35.24 6.35 -6.41
CA ALA A 595 -35.70 4.95 -6.37
C ALA A 595 -34.60 3.90 -6.12
N VAL A 596 -33.33 4.23 -6.38
CA VAL A 596 -32.19 3.31 -6.20
C VAL A 596 -31.57 3.51 -4.83
N GLN A 597 -31.68 2.50 -3.97
CA GLN A 597 -31.06 2.51 -2.64
C GLN A 597 -29.66 1.93 -2.73
N ALA A 598 -28.65 2.80 -2.73
CA ALA A 598 -27.26 2.41 -2.59
C ALA A 598 -26.96 2.03 -1.13
N ALA A 599 -26.04 1.08 -0.96
CA ALA A 599 -25.52 0.65 0.33
C ALA A 599 -24.04 0.33 0.13
N ARG A 600 -23.17 1.35 0.16
CA ARG A 600 -21.73 1.16 0.05
C ARG A 600 -21.11 0.56 1.30
N ILE A 601 -21.72 0.83 2.44
CA ILE A 601 -21.34 0.34 3.75
C ILE A 601 -22.62 -0.09 4.46
N THR A 602 -22.56 -1.20 5.18
CA THR A 602 -23.68 -1.71 5.98
C THR A 602 -23.20 -2.04 7.38
N TYR A 603 -24.13 -2.17 8.32
CA TYR A 603 -23.80 -2.49 9.69
C TYR A 603 -24.88 -3.37 10.32
N ALA A 604 -24.49 -4.18 11.31
CA ALA A 604 -25.40 -5.03 12.07
C ALA A 604 -24.79 -5.38 13.44
N ASP A 605 -25.61 -5.89 14.36
CA ASP A 605 -25.18 -6.23 15.73
C ASP A 605 -24.54 -7.63 15.84
N ASN A 606 -24.59 -8.42 14.77
CA ASN A 606 -23.99 -9.75 14.66
C ASN A 606 -23.63 -10.09 13.19
N ALA A 607 -22.79 -11.11 13.01
CA ALA A 607 -22.28 -11.50 11.70
C ALA A 607 -23.34 -12.10 10.77
N ASP A 608 -24.28 -12.89 11.29
CA ASP A 608 -25.33 -13.51 10.46
C ASP A 608 -26.18 -12.43 9.80
N ALA A 609 -26.70 -11.48 10.59
CA ALA A 609 -27.45 -10.35 10.07
C ALA A 609 -26.64 -9.51 9.07
N LEU A 610 -25.35 -9.26 9.35
CA LEU A 610 -24.47 -8.49 8.46
C LEU A 610 -24.26 -9.15 7.09
N LEU A 611 -24.31 -10.49 7.05
CA LEU A 611 -24.10 -11.30 5.86
C LEU A 611 -25.40 -11.71 5.16
N ASP A 612 -26.55 -11.32 5.69
CA ASP A 612 -27.85 -11.50 5.07
C ASP A 612 -28.08 -10.52 3.90
N ALA A 613 -28.99 -10.90 3.00
CA ALA A 613 -29.26 -10.18 1.75
C ALA A 613 -29.72 -8.72 1.97
N GLU A 614 -30.34 -8.39 3.10
CA GLU A 614 -30.76 -7.01 3.42
C GLU A 614 -29.57 -6.06 3.61
N HIS A 615 -28.45 -6.59 4.08
CA HIS A 615 -27.22 -5.86 4.32
C HIS A 615 -26.24 -5.95 3.15
N ASP A 616 -26.61 -6.57 2.02
CA ASP A 616 -25.77 -6.62 0.83
C ASP A 616 -25.30 -5.23 0.39
N ILE A 617 -24.02 -5.17 0.04
CA ILE A 617 -23.42 -3.96 -0.52
C ILE A 617 -24.01 -3.77 -1.91
N ARG A 618 -24.52 -2.56 -2.17
CA ARG A 618 -25.25 -2.18 -3.37
C ARG A 618 -24.64 -0.91 -3.94
N ILE A 619 -23.90 -1.05 -5.04
CA ILE A 619 -23.14 0.03 -5.68
C ILE A 619 -23.80 0.35 -7.03
N PRO A 620 -24.37 1.55 -7.21
CA PRO A 620 -24.99 1.92 -8.46
C PRO A 620 -23.94 2.32 -9.52
N LEU A 621 -24.13 1.88 -10.76
CA LEU A 621 -23.21 2.05 -11.88
C LEU A 621 -23.98 2.42 -13.17
N PHE A 622 -23.28 3.03 -14.12
CA PHE A 622 -23.70 3.07 -15.52
C PHE A 622 -22.73 2.21 -16.32
N LEU A 623 -23.25 1.22 -17.08
CA LEU A 623 -22.43 0.30 -17.89
C LEU A 623 -22.99 0.23 -19.32
N GLY A 624 -22.13 0.09 -20.33
CA GLY A 624 -22.59 -0.27 -21.66
C GLY A 624 -23.13 -1.71 -21.71
N ALA A 625 -24.04 -1.98 -22.64
CA ALA A 625 -24.72 -3.27 -22.73
C ALA A 625 -23.76 -4.44 -22.97
N LYS A 626 -22.77 -4.26 -23.85
CA LYS A 626 -21.84 -5.34 -24.20
C LYS A 626 -20.90 -5.66 -23.04
N PHE A 627 -20.44 -4.65 -22.30
CA PHE A 627 -19.59 -4.87 -21.14
C PHE A 627 -20.37 -5.49 -19.97
N LYS A 628 -21.62 -5.08 -19.74
CA LYS A 628 -22.51 -5.72 -18.76
C LYS A 628 -22.66 -7.21 -19.06
N GLU A 629 -23.04 -7.58 -20.28
CA GLU A 629 -23.18 -8.98 -20.70
C GLU A 629 -21.86 -9.76 -20.57
N TYR A 630 -20.73 -9.13 -20.94
CA TYR A 630 -19.41 -9.72 -20.79
C TYR A 630 -19.08 -9.99 -19.31
N ALA A 631 -19.34 -9.01 -18.42
CA ALA A 631 -19.10 -9.11 -16.99
C ALA A 631 -19.95 -10.22 -16.35
N GLU A 632 -21.25 -10.27 -16.64
CA GLU A 632 -22.17 -11.31 -16.14
C GLU A 632 -21.73 -12.70 -16.61
N ARG A 633 -21.33 -12.84 -17.88
CA ARG A 633 -20.85 -14.11 -18.41
C ARG A 633 -19.56 -14.56 -17.72
N VAL A 634 -18.56 -13.67 -17.61
CA VAL A 634 -17.27 -14.00 -16.99
C VAL A 634 -17.42 -14.37 -15.52
N ILE A 635 -18.22 -13.60 -14.77
CA ILE A 635 -18.48 -13.91 -13.36
C ILE A 635 -19.33 -15.18 -13.23
N GLY A 636 -20.36 -15.35 -14.06
CA GLY A 636 -21.21 -16.55 -14.04
C GLY A 636 -20.45 -17.84 -14.35
N GLU A 637 -19.52 -17.80 -15.32
CA GLU A 637 -18.59 -18.89 -15.60
C GLU A 637 -17.70 -19.18 -14.37
N ALA A 638 -17.15 -18.15 -13.73
CA ALA A 638 -16.32 -18.31 -12.54
C ALA A 638 -17.07 -18.90 -11.34
N ILE A 639 -18.29 -18.44 -11.09
CA ILE A 639 -19.15 -18.97 -10.03
C ILE A 639 -19.49 -20.43 -10.29
N LYS A 640 -19.87 -20.77 -11.52
CA LYS A 640 -20.19 -22.15 -11.92
C LYS A 640 -19.00 -23.09 -11.77
N ASP A 641 -17.82 -22.68 -12.23
CA ASP A 641 -16.61 -23.50 -12.19
C ASP A 641 -16.15 -23.82 -10.76
N ASN A 642 -16.40 -22.90 -9.82
CA ASN A 642 -16.08 -23.10 -8.41
C ASN A 642 -17.25 -23.66 -7.58
N GLY A 643 -18.41 -23.91 -8.21
CA GLY A 643 -19.58 -24.50 -7.54
C GLY A 643 -20.26 -23.58 -6.52
N PHE A 644 -20.05 -22.26 -6.60
CA PHE A 644 -20.69 -21.31 -5.70
C PHE A 644 -22.15 -21.04 -6.11
N GLN A 645 -22.96 -20.64 -5.13
CA GLN A 645 -24.34 -20.20 -5.34
C GLN A 645 -24.49 -18.79 -4.82
N LEU A 646 -24.83 -17.87 -5.73
CA LEU A 646 -25.13 -16.50 -5.35
C LEU A 646 -26.58 -16.38 -4.88
N ALA A 647 -26.82 -15.50 -3.92
CA ALA A 647 -28.18 -15.18 -3.47
C ALA A 647 -28.97 -14.43 -4.55
N HIS A 648 -28.27 -13.61 -5.34
CA HIS A 648 -28.84 -12.73 -6.35
C HIS A 648 -27.91 -12.63 -7.58
N PRO A 649 -28.44 -12.20 -8.74
CA PRO A 649 -27.59 -11.76 -9.86
C PRO A 649 -26.59 -10.68 -9.44
N VAL A 650 -25.40 -10.68 -10.04
CA VAL A 650 -24.34 -9.72 -9.65
C VAL A 650 -24.67 -8.29 -10.08
N LEU A 651 -25.31 -8.14 -11.24
CA LEU A 651 -25.66 -6.87 -11.84
C LEU A 651 -27.18 -6.84 -12.08
N HIS A 652 -27.89 -6.01 -11.32
CA HIS A 652 -29.33 -5.81 -11.48
C HIS A 652 -29.59 -4.62 -12.40
N GLN A 653 -30.29 -4.83 -13.50
CA GLN A 653 -30.70 -3.72 -14.36
C GLN A 653 -31.72 -2.84 -13.61
N VAL A 654 -31.50 -1.53 -13.66
CA VAL A 654 -32.45 -0.56 -13.12
C VAL A 654 -33.32 -0.07 -14.28
N GLU A 655 -34.62 -0.33 -14.25
CA GLU A 655 -35.54 0.16 -15.27
C GLU A 655 -35.78 1.67 -15.11
N THR A 656 -35.15 2.50 -15.93
CA THR A 656 -35.34 3.96 -15.93
C THR A 656 -34.84 4.60 -17.23
N GLU A 657 -35.39 5.77 -17.56
CA GLU A 657 -34.89 6.66 -18.62
C GLU A 657 -33.62 7.40 -18.15
N LEU A 658 -32.70 7.64 -19.07
CA LEU A 658 -31.37 8.22 -18.83
C LEU A 658 -31.30 9.69 -19.23
N GLU A 659 -30.37 10.43 -18.65
CA GLU A 659 -29.99 11.72 -19.22
C GLU A 659 -29.27 11.53 -20.58
N PRO A 660 -29.43 12.49 -21.53
CA PRO A 660 -28.91 12.35 -22.90
C PRO A 660 -27.42 12.05 -23.00
N GLN A 661 -26.62 12.51 -22.04
CA GLN A 661 -25.18 12.29 -22.01
C GLN A 661 -24.79 10.82 -21.78
N PHE A 662 -25.59 10.06 -21.03
CA PHE A 662 -25.35 8.62 -20.81
C PHE A 662 -25.95 7.77 -21.93
N ASP A 663 -27.09 8.23 -22.47
CA ASP A 663 -27.72 7.63 -23.65
C ASP A 663 -26.80 7.74 -24.88
N ALA A 664 -26.08 8.85 -25.04
CA ALA A 664 -25.09 9.04 -26.11
C ALA A 664 -23.94 8.01 -26.10
N TYR A 665 -23.57 7.49 -24.93
CA TYR A 665 -22.58 6.42 -24.78
C TYR A 665 -23.20 5.01 -24.75
N GLY A 666 -24.53 4.89 -24.91
CA GLY A 666 -25.25 3.62 -24.85
C GLY A 666 -25.15 2.92 -23.49
N MET A 667 -24.95 3.70 -22.41
CA MET A 667 -24.88 3.15 -21.07
C MET A 667 -26.27 2.84 -20.53
N GLN A 668 -26.34 1.95 -19.54
CA GLN A 668 -27.56 1.63 -18.81
C GLN A 668 -27.28 1.68 -17.31
N PRO A 669 -28.27 2.05 -16.48
CA PRO A 669 -28.13 2.06 -15.04
C PRO A 669 -28.24 0.64 -14.49
N VAL A 670 -27.30 0.28 -13.62
CA VAL A 670 -27.14 -1.07 -13.08
C VAL A 670 -26.80 -0.97 -11.60
N LEU A 671 -27.32 -1.88 -10.80
CA LEU A 671 -26.94 -2.01 -9.39
C LEU A 671 -26.03 -3.23 -9.25
N TRP A 672 -24.79 -2.99 -8.86
CA TRP A 672 -23.82 -4.02 -8.55
C TRP A 672 -23.97 -4.45 -7.09
N GLN A 673 -24.32 -5.72 -6.88
CA GLN A 673 -24.58 -6.29 -5.57
C GLN A 673 -23.47 -7.26 -5.15
N LEU A 674 -22.95 -7.10 -3.93
CA LEU A 674 -22.00 -8.02 -3.31
C LEU A 674 -22.70 -8.78 -2.18
N ASP A 675 -22.99 -10.04 -2.44
CA ASP A 675 -23.57 -10.95 -1.45
C ASP A 675 -22.50 -11.57 -0.52
N ARG A 676 -22.90 -12.51 0.33
CA ARG A 676 -22.00 -13.24 1.24
C ARG A 676 -20.89 -14.05 0.58
N VAL A 677 -20.96 -14.33 -0.73
CA VAL A 677 -19.87 -14.98 -1.49
C VAL A 677 -19.00 -13.91 -2.13
N LEU A 678 -19.64 -12.91 -2.73
CA LEU A 678 -18.96 -11.83 -3.43
C LEU A 678 -18.43 -10.73 -2.51
N ASN A 679 -18.67 -10.78 -1.20
CA ASN A 679 -17.97 -9.96 -0.23
C ASN A 679 -16.46 -10.26 -0.22
N TRP A 680 -16.06 -11.51 -0.51
CA TRP A 680 -14.68 -11.95 -0.54
C TRP A 680 -14.01 -11.59 -1.87
N GLN A 681 -12.78 -11.11 -1.79
CA GLN A 681 -11.85 -11.00 -2.92
C GLN A 681 -11.05 -12.30 -3.07
N MET A 682 -10.42 -12.49 -4.24
CA MET A 682 -9.58 -13.65 -4.54
C MET A 682 -10.35 -14.98 -4.53
N VAL A 683 -11.67 -14.93 -4.66
CA VAL A 683 -12.54 -16.11 -4.85
C VAL A 683 -12.22 -16.79 -6.18
N ASP A 684 -12.14 -16.00 -7.24
CA ASP A 684 -11.64 -16.42 -8.56
C ASP A 684 -11.08 -15.17 -9.23
N ARG A 685 -9.91 -15.29 -9.86
CA ARG A 685 -9.24 -14.16 -10.48
C ARG A 685 -10.13 -13.45 -11.50
N ARG A 686 -10.93 -14.20 -12.28
CA ARG A 686 -11.86 -13.62 -13.27
C ARG A 686 -12.85 -12.64 -12.65
N ILE A 687 -13.32 -12.94 -11.45
CA ILE A 687 -14.24 -12.06 -10.72
C ILE A 687 -13.51 -10.79 -10.32
N ASP A 688 -12.33 -10.90 -9.71
CA ASP A 688 -11.53 -9.72 -9.30
C ASP A 688 -11.21 -8.82 -10.49
N GLU A 689 -10.86 -9.39 -11.64
CA GLU A 689 -10.57 -8.64 -12.86
C GLU A 689 -11.76 -7.80 -13.34
N VAL A 690 -12.96 -8.37 -13.30
CA VAL A 690 -14.19 -7.66 -13.64
C VAL A 690 -14.52 -6.61 -12.57
N ARG A 691 -14.37 -6.93 -11.29
CA ARG A 691 -14.62 -5.99 -10.18
C ARG A 691 -13.75 -4.74 -10.27
N GLU A 692 -12.46 -4.89 -10.58
CA GLU A 692 -11.57 -3.74 -10.76
C GLU A 692 -12.04 -2.83 -11.90
N ALA A 693 -12.53 -3.41 -13.00
CA ALA A 693 -13.15 -2.64 -14.06
C ALA A 693 -14.43 -1.93 -13.58
N LEU A 694 -15.33 -2.62 -12.86
CA LEU A 694 -16.55 -2.01 -12.28
C LEU A 694 -16.23 -0.85 -11.33
N TRP A 695 -15.19 -0.98 -10.51
CA TRP A 695 -14.69 0.13 -9.69
C TRP A 695 -14.14 1.28 -10.51
N ALA A 696 -13.50 1.01 -11.65
CA ALA A 696 -13.09 2.07 -12.58
C ALA A 696 -14.30 2.81 -13.17
N TYR A 697 -15.40 2.10 -13.49
CA TYR A 697 -16.67 2.70 -13.89
C TYR A 697 -17.26 3.57 -12.78
N HIS A 698 -17.37 3.04 -11.57
CA HIS A 698 -17.85 3.78 -10.40
C HIS A 698 -17.08 5.09 -10.16
N ARG A 699 -15.74 5.01 -10.10
CA ARG A 699 -14.85 6.17 -9.88
C ARG A 699 -14.88 7.16 -11.05
N GLY A 700 -15.07 6.69 -12.27
CA GLY A 700 -15.24 7.56 -13.44
C GLY A 700 -16.49 8.41 -13.33
N LEU A 701 -17.59 7.82 -12.84
CA LEU A 701 -18.89 8.47 -12.68
C LEU A 701 -18.91 9.46 -11.52
N GLU A 702 -18.36 9.10 -10.35
CA GLU A 702 -18.24 10.00 -9.20
C GLU A 702 -17.53 11.32 -9.54
N ARG A 703 -16.72 11.33 -10.61
CA ARG A 703 -15.85 12.44 -11.00
C ARG A 703 -16.33 13.22 -12.22
N LEU A 704 -17.49 12.88 -12.79
CA LEU A 704 -18.04 13.43 -14.04
C LEU A 704 -18.36 14.94 -14.00
N GLY A 705 -18.26 15.59 -12.84
CA GLY A 705 -18.52 17.03 -12.65
C GLY A 705 -17.32 17.98 -12.84
N GLN A 706 -16.18 17.50 -13.37
CA GLN A 706 -15.02 18.34 -13.64
C GLN A 706 -15.10 18.90 -15.07
N ALA A 707 -15.23 20.22 -15.22
CA ALA A 707 -15.35 20.88 -16.52
C ALA A 707 -14.17 20.51 -17.44
N ASP A 708 -14.50 20.17 -18.70
CA ASP A 708 -13.63 19.82 -19.83
C ASP A 708 -13.16 18.35 -20.00
N GLU A 709 -13.58 17.41 -19.13
CA GLU A 709 -13.26 15.97 -19.31
C GLU A 709 -14.47 15.18 -19.84
N THR A 710 -14.28 14.39 -20.91
CA THR A 710 -15.32 13.46 -21.37
C THR A 710 -15.37 12.21 -20.47
N LEU A 711 -16.55 11.61 -20.31
CA LEU A 711 -16.73 10.32 -19.63
C LEU A 711 -15.77 9.26 -20.18
N GLY A 712 -15.58 9.23 -21.51
CA GLY A 712 -14.62 8.40 -22.21
C GLY A 712 -13.18 8.50 -21.69
N GLN A 713 -12.67 9.73 -21.57
CA GLN A 713 -11.31 9.98 -21.07
C GLN A 713 -11.19 9.59 -19.60
N MET A 714 -12.16 9.95 -18.75
CA MET A 714 -12.20 9.56 -17.34
C MET A 714 -12.14 8.03 -17.18
N MET A 715 -12.86 7.29 -18.03
CA MET A 715 -12.84 5.84 -18.05
C MET A 715 -11.47 5.28 -18.44
N GLN A 716 -10.86 5.79 -19.50
CA GLN A 716 -9.49 5.40 -19.90
C GLN A 716 -8.48 5.65 -18.77
N THR A 717 -8.59 6.80 -18.10
CA THR A 717 -7.76 7.12 -16.94
C THR A 717 -7.94 6.10 -15.83
N ASN A 718 -9.17 5.83 -15.39
CA ASN A 718 -9.40 4.91 -14.27
C ASN A 718 -9.06 3.45 -14.59
N LEU A 719 -9.29 2.98 -15.82
CA LEU A 719 -8.91 1.63 -16.26
C LEU A 719 -7.39 1.46 -16.40
N SER A 720 -6.67 2.52 -16.79
CA SER A 720 -5.20 2.47 -16.93
C SER A 720 -4.42 2.58 -15.63
N ARG A 721 -5.05 3.02 -14.54
CA ARG A 721 -4.43 3.20 -13.21
C ARG A 721 -4.02 1.91 -12.51
N ARG A 722 -4.15 0.77 -13.17
CA ARG A 722 -3.81 -0.50 -12.55
C ARG A 722 -2.30 -0.71 -12.48
N ALA A 723 -1.74 -0.55 -11.29
CA ALA A 723 -0.33 -0.73 -11.02
C ALA A 723 -0.01 -2.19 -10.69
N ILE A 724 0.29 -2.99 -11.71
CA ILE A 724 1.21 -4.14 -11.55
C ILE A 724 2.32 -3.94 -12.57
N ARG A 725 3.47 -3.42 -12.12
CA ARG A 725 4.65 -3.26 -12.95
C ARG A 725 5.38 -4.59 -13.02
N THR A 726 5.60 -5.12 -14.22
CA THR A 726 6.07 -6.50 -14.42
C THR A 726 7.54 -6.59 -14.83
N SER A 727 8.20 -5.47 -15.17
CA SER A 727 9.59 -5.45 -15.65
C SER A 727 10.48 -4.38 -14.97
N VAL A 728 11.76 -4.71 -14.77
CA VAL A 728 12.79 -3.81 -14.19
C VAL A 728 13.10 -2.59 -15.10
N PRO A 729 13.20 -2.72 -16.44
CA PRO A 729 13.38 -1.55 -17.31
C PRO A 729 12.22 -0.55 -17.21
N ASP A 730 10.98 -1.04 -17.12
CA ASP A 730 9.82 -0.17 -16.93
C ASP A 730 9.85 0.54 -15.58
N GLU A 731 10.34 -0.13 -14.54
CA GLU A 731 10.53 0.45 -13.22
C GLU A 731 11.57 1.59 -13.23
N MET A 732 12.77 1.37 -13.78
CA MET A 732 13.82 2.38 -13.82
C MET A 732 13.42 3.60 -14.65
N GLY A 733 12.80 3.39 -15.82
CA GLY A 733 12.25 4.48 -16.62
C GLY A 733 11.12 5.23 -15.91
N SER A 734 10.29 4.54 -15.11
CA SER A 734 9.27 5.17 -14.26
C SER A 734 9.86 5.98 -13.13
N PHE A 735 10.94 5.50 -12.49
CA PHE A 735 11.65 6.24 -11.47
C PHE A 735 12.22 7.54 -12.03
N VAL A 736 12.84 7.48 -13.21
CA VAL A 736 13.39 8.68 -13.88
C VAL A 736 12.29 9.67 -14.23
N ARG A 737 11.14 9.21 -14.75
CA ARG A 737 9.95 10.07 -14.95
C ARG A 737 9.51 10.73 -13.65
N TRP A 738 9.36 9.94 -12.59
CA TRP A 738 8.90 10.40 -11.28
C TRP A 738 9.85 11.45 -10.66
N VAL A 739 11.16 11.24 -10.82
CA VAL A 739 12.18 12.22 -10.42
C VAL A 739 12.07 13.49 -11.26
N GLY A 740 12.03 13.34 -12.58
CA GLY A 740 11.99 14.46 -13.53
C GLY A 740 10.68 15.23 -13.52
N ARG A 741 9.57 14.69 -13.00
CA ARG A 741 8.24 15.30 -13.10
C ARG A 741 8.22 16.71 -12.52
N LYS A 742 7.91 17.69 -13.36
CA LYS A 742 7.83 19.11 -12.98
C LYS A 742 6.57 19.34 -12.13
N PRO A 743 6.68 19.87 -10.89
CA PRO A 743 5.52 20.31 -10.13
C PRO A 743 4.71 21.34 -10.92
N HIS A 744 3.38 21.31 -10.81
CA HIS A 744 2.50 22.27 -11.46
C HIS A 744 2.84 23.69 -11.00
N GLU A 745 2.92 23.89 -9.67
CA GLU A 745 3.27 25.17 -9.10
C GLU A 745 4.77 25.31 -8.87
N THR A 746 5.33 26.40 -9.38
CA THR A 746 6.78 26.66 -9.36
C THR A 746 7.14 27.87 -8.52
N ARG A 747 6.18 28.75 -8.23
CA ARG A 747 6.36 29.94 -7.41
C ARG A 747 5.97 29.65 -5.95
N PRO A 748 6.67 30.22 -4.97
CA PRO A 748 6.41 29.98 -3.54
C PRO A 748 5.36 30.95 -2.97
N PHE A 749 4.50 31.53 -3.81
CA PHE A 749 3.45 32.45 -3.34
C PHE A 749 2.31 31.68 -2.65
N ILE A 750 1.37 32.40 -2.05
CA ILE A 750 0.29 31.84 -1.19
C ILE A 750 -0.60 30.90 -2.03
N ASN A 751 -0.19 29.64 -2.09
CA ASN A 751 -0.82 28.55 -2.87
C ASN A 751 -1.99 27.91 -2.13
N ALA A 752 -2.81 28.74 -1.50
CA ALA A 752 -4.21 28.42 -1.36
C ALA A 752 -4.77 28.02 -2.75
N HIS A 753 -5.87 27.30 -2.77
CA HIS A 753 -6.69 26.91 -3.92
C HIS A 753 -7.04 27.98 -5.01
N PHE A 754 -6.44 29.18 -4.98
CA PHE A 754 -6.99 30.45 -5.45
C PHE A 754 -6.50 30.97 -6.81
N VAL A 755 -5.52 30.37 -7.47
CA VAL A 755 -5.04 30.92 -8.76
C VAL A 755 -6.08 30.77 -9.91
N TYR A 756 -7.10 29.92 -9.76
CA TYR A 756 -8.09 29.69 -10.83
C TYR A 756 -9.21 30.73 -10.94
N GLN A 757 -9.37 31.67 -10.01
CA GLN A 757 -10.37 32.73 -10.15
C GLN A 757 -9.84 34.04 -10.76
N GLU A 758 -8.53 34.26 -10.78
CA GLU A 758 -7.97 35.52 -11.30
C GLU A 758 -7.59 35.48 -12.79
N GLU A 759 -7.35 34.31 -13.40
CA GLU A 759 -6.94 34.25 -14.82
C GLU A 759 -8.10 34.01 -15.81
N GLY A 760 -9.35 34.05 -15.36
CA GLY A 760 -10.54 33.80 -16.18
C GLY A 760 -11.41 35.02 -16.50
N VAL A 761 -11.17 36.17 -15.88
CA VAL A 761 -11.94 37.39 -16.10
C VAL A 761 -11.03 38.47 -16.66
N ARG A 762 -10.82 38.46 -17.99
CA ARG A 762 -10.57 39.70 -18.72
C ARG A 762 -11.89 40.46 -18.79
N ASP A 763 -12.30 41.06 -17.68
CA ASP A 763 -13.26 42.16 -17.76
C ASP A 763 -12.47 43.39 -18.19
N SER A 764 -12.79 43.87 -19.38
CA SER A 764 -12.20 45.02 -20.04
C SER A 764 -12.60 46.36 -19.43
N ASP A 765 -13.04 46.43 -18.17
CA ASP A 765 -13.68 47.62 -17.59
C ASP A 765 -13.13 48.01 -16.20
N TYR A 766 -11.80 48.00 -16.02
CA TYR A 766 -11.14 48.61 -14.85
C TYR A 766 -10.14 49.71 -15.22
N GLU A 767 -10.47 50.51 -16.23
CA GLU A 767 -10.01 51.91 -16.31
C GLU A 767 -11.15 52.82 -15.85
N GLU A 768 -11.32 52.98 -14.54
CA GLU A 768 -11.87 54.18 -13.87
C GLU A 768 -12.26 53.84 -12.41
N ARG A 769 -11.29 54.02 -11.50
CA ARG A 769 -11.43 54.51 -10.11
C ARG A 769 -10.16 54.17 -9.33
N ALA A 770 -9.08 54.85 -9.72
CA ALA A 770 -8.13 55.30 -8.72
C ALA A 770 -8.68 56.65 -8.24
N ASP A 771 -9.23 56.66 -7.03
CA ASP A 771 -9.27 57.77 -6.07
C ASP A 771 -10.34 57.46 -5.02
N ASP A 772 -9.99 57.69 -3.77
CA ASP A 772 -10.78 57.58 -2.53
C ASP A 772 -10.95 56.15 -1.97
N ASP A 773 -9.99 55.74 -1.14
CA ASP A 773 -10.19 55.66 0.31
C ASP A 773 -8.95 55.01 0.97
N GLU A 774 -8.00 55.87 1.37
CA GLU A 774 -7.17 55.61 2.54
C GLU A 774 -8.10 55.58 3.76
N ASP A 775 -8.32 54.41 4.35
CA ASP A 775 -8.33 54.17 5.80
C ASP A 775 -8.93 52.79 6.11
N GLU A 776 -8.42 52.18 7.18
CA GLU A 776 -9.03 51.09 7.96
C GLU A 776 -8.80 49.61 7.54
N TRP A 777 -7.78 49.03 8.22
CA TRP A 777 -7.56 47.63 8.68
C TRP A 777 -6.92 46.57 7.78
#